data_AF-A0A9W6T7U9-F1
#
_entry.id   AF-A0A9W6T7U9-F1
#
_cell.length_a   1.000
_cell.length_b   1.000
_cell.length_c   1.000
_cell.angle_alpha   90.00
_cell.angle_beta   90.00
_cell.angle_gamma   90.00
#
_symmetry.space_group_name_H-M   'P 1'
#
loop_
_entity.id
_entity.type
_entity.pdbx_description
1 polymer ?
#
loop_
_entity_poly.entity_id
_entity_poly.type
_entity_poly.pdbx_seq_one_letter_code
_entity_poly.pdbx_strand_id
1 'polypeptide(L)'
;MAQILQFINSNEMISAWDGQAEADRNHVTKLIFCEDRRFYELTRLLQTSKVQTATLKMAIDNPSLDEEVRLTEQRILATKVALKTLTVPLGRAAIFLSSKKPLMTERFPISKMNLNAMILPDMFTVTLDKDKIDKSLYDWGFFHNGASAGLMVSRNSTEISGSWIVFNKPPILNPQHAGFLLGLGLNGHLRKLEEWHIYNYLGPKHNYTSVGLLLGMSASLKGTMDVKLTKVLSVHVVALLPVGSSDLNVPLSVQTAGLIGIGLLYLETQHRRMTEVLLTQISANLVNNDMEYVNEGYRLASGIALGYINLGKGQLSKDSHVIDQLLSLAISIRDTQTPQEFDKSCGGAIMALMFMFLKTNNYETAAKLSLPSTVQLLDYIRPDFLMLRCLCKNMIMWDTIRPTRAWINSQIPVCLRDQYDIKKINVLDSDNLPYINVIGGLCLSIGVRYASSSNLVAKESLIYYLDQLMRLSLLKVSNYDSKISLINIRNIRDIVSLSLSLVMAGSGDLDTFKRLRVLQGFTDSYTNYGNYMAINTALGFLFLGGGQQAFKSSNFGIASLITSIYPVYNINNSSSENGNNGGVTNNNNNNNNNNNNNNSNSNEIHLQALRHFWALSVEPRCLIIRDVITKEPLKIDVLIELNHDGDILKSNEYVDQYYGNDSINLEEAGDDDFYRDDYNNEGGNSGTRDE
;
A
#
# COMPACT_ATOMS: atom_id res chain seq x y z
N MET A 1 -3.69 -0.08 33.93
CA MET A 1 -3.99 -1.28 33.11
C MET A 1 -5.49 -1.51 32.88
N ALA A 2 -6.35 -1.37 33.91
CA ALA A 2 -7.76 -1.80 33.86
C ALA A 2 -8.64 -1.11 32.81
N GLN A 3 -8.57 0.21 32.62
CA GLN A 3 -9.54 0.91 31.73
C GLN A 3 -9.30 0.67 30.23
N ILE A 4 -8.07 0.48 29.77
CA ILE A 4 -7.77 0.22 28.34
C ILE A 4 -8.08 -1.24 28.00
N LEU A 5 -7.73 -2.18 28.90
CA LEU A 5 -8.04 -3.59 28.75
C LEU A 5 -9.53 -3.88 28.97
N GLN A 6 -10.22 -3.24 29.93
CA GLN A 6 -11.68 -3.34 30.06
C GLN A 6 -12.38 -2.80 28.82
N PHE A 7 -11.90 -1.70 28.22
CA PHE A 7 -12.55 -1.14 27.05
C PHE A 7 -12.43 -2.04 25.81
N ILE A 8 -11.35 -2.83 25.71
CA ILE A 8 -11.16 -3.84 24.66
C ILE A 8 -11.91 -5.14 25.00
N ASN A 9 -11.92 -5.55 26.27
CA ASN A 9 -12.45 -6.84 26.71
C ASN A 9 -13.94 -6.84 27.09
N SER A 10 -14.58 -5.68 27.32
CA SER A 10 -15.93 -5.65 27.90
C SER A 10 -17.05 -6.07 26.96
N ASN A 11 -16.76 -6.50 25.73
CA ASN A 11 -17.78 -6.92 24.75
C ASN A 11 -17.40 -8.12 23.85
N GLU A 12 -16.35 -8.88 24.13
CA GLU A 12 -16.03 -10.10 23.36
C GLU A 12 -15.90 -11.31 24.30
N MET A 13 -16.65 -12.38 23.97
CA MET A 13 -16.48 -13.71 24.57
C MET A 13 -15.00 -14.10 24.50
N ILE A 14 -14.47 -14.65 25.60
CA ILE A 14 -13.21 -15.42 25.76
C ILE A 14 -12.19 -15.20 24.62
N SER A 15 -11.10 -14.47 24.90
CA SER A 15 -10.06 -14.10 23.94
C SER A 15 -9.44 -15.31 23.23
N ALA A 16 -9.63 -15.41 21.91
CA ALA A 16 -9.10 -16.47 21.04
C ALA A 16 -7.59 -16.40 20.77
N TRP A 17 -6.85 -15.71 21.62
CA TRP A 17 -5.42 -15.46 21.48
C TRP A 17 -4.77 -15.22 22.85
N ASP A 18 -3.45 -15.41 22.91
CA ASP A 18 -2.67 -15.17 24.12
C ASP A 18 -2.63 -13.67 24.46
N GLY A 19 -3.37 -13.29 25.50
CA GLY A 19 -3.46 -11.91 25.97
C GLY A 19 -2.19 -11.39 26.63
N GLN A 20 -1.26 -12.27 27.04
CA GLN A 20 -0.01 -11.84 27.70
C GLN A 20 0.94 -11.15 26.71
N ALA A 21 1.13 -11.73 25.53
CA ALA A 21 1.94 -11.13 24.47
C ALA A 21 1.43 -9.75 24.03
N GLU A 22 0.11 -9.57 23.98
CA GLU A 22 -0.50 -8.28 23.65
C GLU A 22 -0.36 -7.26 24.79
N ALA A 23 -0.53 -7.68 26.04
CA ALA A 23 -0.36 -6.83 27.21
C ALA A 23 1.08 -6.31 27.32
N ASP A 24 2.06 -7.18 27.08
CA ASP A 24 3.49 -6.86 27.06
C ASP A 24 3.83 -5.88 25.93
N ARG A 25 3.37 -6.13 24.70
CA ARG A 25 3.55 -5.18 23.59
C ARG A 25 2.95 -3.81 23.90
N ASN A 26 1.74 -3.79 24.45
CA ASN A 26 1.07 -2.55 24.86
C ASN A 26 1.81 -1.83 25.99
N HIS A 27 2.53 -2.55 26.84
CA HIS A 27 3.37 -1.95 27.88
C HIS A 27 4.57 -1.25 27.26
N VAL A 28 5.27 -1.91 26.33
CA VAL A 28 6.39 -1.31 25.56
C VAL A 28 5.92 -0.07 24.81
N THR A 29 4.79 -0.13 24.09
CA THR A 29 4.26 1.02 23.35
C THR A 29 3.91 2.20 24.27
N LYS A 30 3.49 1.95 25.52
CA LYS A 30 3.28 3.02 26.50
C LYS A 30 4.58 3.65 27.00
N LEU A 31 5.67 2.89 27.06
CA LEU A 31 6.99 3.42 27.40
C LEU A 31 7.53 4.31 26.27
N ILE A 32 7.30 3.93 25.01
CA ILE A 32 7.64 4.73 23.83
C ILE A 32 6.85 6.05 23.84
N PHE A 33 5.53 5.98 24.06
CA PHE A 33 4.64 7.14 24.05
C PHE A 33 4.21 7.52 25.48
N CYS A 34 5.18 7.80 26.35
CA CYS A 34 4.93 8.08 27.76
C CYS A 34 4.46 9.51 28.06
N GLU A 35 4.82 10.47 27.21
CA GLU A 35 4.58 11.91 27.44
C GLU A 35 3.11 12.32 27.18
N ASP A 36 2.44 11.65 26.25
CA ASP A 36 1.10 12.01 25.80
C ASP A 36 0.23 10.79 25.50
N ARG A 37 -1.05 11.02 25.24
CA ARG A 37 -2.02 9.95 24.89
C ARG A 37 -2.19 9.82 23.38
N ARG A 38 -1.17 10.14 22.57
CA ARG A 38 -1.29 10.12 21.10
C ARG A 38 -1.67 8.75 20.55
N PHE A 39 -1.11 7.68 21.14
CA PHE A 39 -1.44 6.31 20.75
C PHE A 39 -2.91 5.96 21.03
N TYR A 40 -3.45 6.40 22.17
CA TYR A 40 -4.87 6.24 22.48
C TYR A 40 -5.77 7.00 21.49
N GLU A 41 -5.43 8.25 21.17
CA GLU A 41 -6.18 9.04 20.19
C GLU A 41 -6.16 8.37 18.80
N LEU A 42 -5.00 7.86 18.36
CA LEU A 42 -4.87 7.12 17.10
C LEU A 42 -5.74 5.87 17.07
N THR A 43 -5.70 5.03 18.11
CA THR A 43 -6.53 3.82 18.16
C THR A 43 -8.03 4.15 18.12
N ARG A 44 -8.43 5.29 18.69
CA ARG A 44 -9.81 5.81 18.57
C ARG A 44 -10.15 6.22 17.13
N LEU A 45 -9.24 6.89 16.42
CA LEU A 45 -9.44 7.30 15.02
C LEU A 45 -9.52 6.10 14.07
N LEU A 46 -8.77 5.02 14.35
CA LEU A 46 -8.68 3.84 13.50
C LEU A 46 -9.54 2.66 13.99
N GLN A 47 -10.59 2.94 14.77
CA GLN A 47 -11.54 1.94 15.21
C GLN A 47 -12.68 1.76 14.20
N THR A 48 -12.99 0.52 13.83
CA THR A 48 -14.06 0.21 12.87
C THR A 48 -15.36 -0.29 13.51
N SER A 49 -15.33 -0.77 14.75
CA SER A 49 -16.49 -1.42 15.38
C SER A 49 -17.44 -0.44 16.08
N LYS A 50 -16.98 0.76 16.42
CA LYS A 50 -17.82 1.81 17.00
C LYS A 50 -18.50 2.64 15.93
N VAL A 51 -19.66 3.20 16.28
CA VAL A 51 -20.35 4.21 15.49
C VAL A 51 -19.43 5.43 15.36
N GLN A 52 -19.21 5.87 14.12
CA GLN A 52 -18.38 7.03 13.82
C GLN A 52 -19.21 8.30 13.94
N THR A 53 -18.61 9.36 14.50
CA THR A 53 -19.26 10.66 14.66
C THR A 53 -18.84 11.61 13.55
N ALA A 54 -19.78 12.36 12.98
CA ALA A 54 -19.50 13.44 12.04
C ALA A 54 -20.35 14.67 12.34
N THR A 55 -19.77 15.84 12.18
CA THR A 55 -20.45 17.13 12.40
C THR A 55 -20.92 17.68 11.06
N LEU A 56 -22.23 17.91 10.93
CA LEU A 56 -22.77 18.62 9.78
C LEU A 56 -22.50 20.12 9.96
N LYS A 57 -21.61 20.68 9.14
CA LYS A 57 -21.36 22.13 9.11
C LYS A 57 -22.48 22.78 8.30
N MET A 58 -23.50 23.28 8.99
CA MET A 58 -24.53 24.07 8.33
C MET A 58 -23.96 25.44 7.97
N ALA A 59 -24.26 25.94 6.77
CA ALA A 59 -24.09 27.35 6.48
C ALA A 59 -25.00 28.11 7.46
N ILE A 60 -24.40 29.02 8.23
CA ILE A 60 -25.08 29.82 9.28
C ILE A 60 -26.19 30.71 8.69
N ASP A 61 -26.26 30.82 7.35
CA ASP A 61 -27.03 31.85 6.66
C ASP A 61 -28.44 31.43 6.21
N ASN A 62 -28.90 30.18 6.39
CA ASN A 62 -30.27 29.79 6.01
C ASN A 62 -30.95 28.85 7.03
N PRO A 63 -31.59 29.39 8.09
CA PRO A 63 -32.39 28.62 9.04
C PRO A 63 -33.70 28.05 8.47
N SER A 64 -34.00 28.30 7.18
CA SER A 64 -35.20 27.82 6.46
C SER A 64 -34.88 26.77 5.39
N LEU A 65 -33.89 25.89 5.62
CA LEU A 65 -33.77 24.69 4.79
C LEU A 65 -34.89 23.71 5.17
N ASP A 66 -35.65 23.24 4.17
CA ASP A 66 -36.63 22.15 4.33
C ASP A 66 -36.00 20.96 5.07
N GLU A 67 -36.76 20.35 5.98
CA GLU A 67 -36.30 19.16 6.73
C GLU A 67 -35.83 18.04 5.79
N GLU A 68 -36.44 17.95 4.61
CA GLU A 68 -36.08 16.98 3.56
C GLU A 68 -34.65 17.19 3.02
N VAL A 69 -34.24 18.46 2.80
CA VAL A 69 -32.89 18.79 2.33
C VAL A 69 -31.87 18.48 3.43
N ARG A 70 -32.19 18.81 4.68
CA ARG A 70 -31.33 18.50 5.84
C ARG A 70 -31.11 16.98 5.97
N LEU A 71 -32.17 16.19 5.84
CA LEU A 71 -32.09 14.73 5.91
C LEU A 71 -31.29 14.14 4.73
N THR A 72 -31.37 14.77 3.56
CA THR A 72 -30.59 14.39 2.39
C THR A 72 -29.10 14.65 2.59
N GLU A 73 -28.73 15.83 3.08
CA GLU A 73 -27.34 16.18 3.42
C GLU A 73 -26.78 15.28 4.53
N GLN A 74 -27.59 14.95 5.54
CA GLN A 74 -27.23 13.98 6.57
C GLN A 74 -26.91 12.60 5.98
N ARG A 75 -27.72 12.13 5.02
CA ARG A 75 -27.47 10.87 4.31
C ARG A 75 -26.18 10.91 3.49
N ILE A 76 -25.91 12.00 2.79
CA ILE A 76 -24.66 12.18 2.00
C ILE A 76 -23.45 12.13 2.94
N LEU A 77 -23.51 12.84 4.06
CA LEU A 77 -22.46 12.82 5.07
C LEU A 77 -22.25 11.42 5.65
N ALA A 78 -23.32 10.70 5.96
CA ALA A 78 -23.24 9.32 6.45
C ALA A 78 -22.55 8.38 5.44
N THR A 79 -22.85 8.52 4.14
CA THR A 79 -22.16 7.78 3.07
C THR A 79 -20.66 8.09 3.04
N LYS A 80 -20.25 9.36 3.17
CA LYS A 80 -18.82 9.73 3.22
C LYS A 80 -18.12 9.17 4.46
N VAL A 81 -18.78 9.17 5.62
CA VAL A 81 -18.26 8.54 6.85
C VAL A 81 -18.11 7.03 6.67
N ALA A 82 -19.06 6.37 6.02
CA ALA A 82 -18.96 4.95 5.72
C ALA A 82 -17.78 4.64 4.78
N LEU A 83 -17.56 5.44 3.71
CA LEU A 83 -16.37 5.31 2.86
C LEU A 83 -15.07 5.46 3.65
N LYS A 84 -15.01 6.42 4.58
CA LYS A 84 -13.87 6.56 5.49
C LYS A 84 -13.68 5.28 6.33
N THR A 85 -14.73 4.77 6.96
CA THR A 85 -14.68 3.55 7.80
C THR A 85 -14.19 2.33 7.02
N LEU A 86 -14.58 2.17 5.75
CA LEU A 86 -14.13 1.05 4.90
C LEU A 86 -12.61 1.05 4.66
N THR A 87 -11.95 2.21 4.70
CA THR A 87 -10.50 2.35 4.47
C THR A 87 -9.65 2.30 5.75
N VAL A 88 -10.27 2.48 6.93
CA VAL A 88 -9.58 2.45 8.23
C VAL A 88 -8.74 1.18 8.46
N PRO A 89 -9.16 -0.04 8.04
CA PRO A 89 -8.36 -1.24 8.24
C PRO A 89 -6.95 -1.20 7.68
N LEU A 90 -6.69 -0.43 6.62
CA LEU A 90 -5.36 -0.27 6.04
C LEU A 90 -4.37 0.34 7.05
N GLY A 91 -4.78 1.41 7.73
CA GLY A 91 -3.99 2.02 8.80
C GLY A 91 -3.89 1.14 10.04
N ARG A 92 -5.00 0.49 10.40
CA ARG A 92 -5.04 -0.42 11.56
C ARG A 92 -4.10 -1.62 11.38
N ALA A 93 -3.99 -2.15 10.17
CA ALA A 93 -3.08 -3.24 9.85
C ALA A 93 -1.62 -2.89 10.16
N ALA A 94 -1.19 -1.66 9.85
CA ALA A 94 0.17 -1.19 10.14
C ALA A 94 0.45 -1.08 11.64
N ILE A 95 -0.52 -0.65 12.45
CA ILE A 95 -0.35 -0.50 13.91
C ILE A 95 -0.21 -1.85 14.61
N PHE A 96 -1.13 -2.76 14.31
CA PHE A 96 -1.20 -4.06 14.97
C PHE A 96 -0.46 -5.16 14.19
N LEU A 97 0.47 -4.80 13.31
CA LEU A 97 1.25 -5.77 12.55
C LEU A 97 2.00 -6.71 13.51
N SER A 98 1.80 -8.02 13.30
CA SER A 98 2.42 -9.11 14.06
C SER A 98 2.25 -9.03 15.59
N SER A 99 1.11 -8.51 16.07
CA SER A 99 0.89 -8.30 17.51
C SER A 99 0.29 -9.49 18.26
N LYS A 100 -0.45 -10.39 17.60
CA LYS A 100 -1.23 -11.45 18.26
C LYS A 100 -0.69 -12.84 17.96
N LYS A 101 -0.62 -13.70 18.98
CA LYS A 101 -0.37 -15.14 18.82
C LYS A 101 -1.72 -15.89 18.92
N PRO A 102 -2.21 -16.49 17.81
CA PRO A 102 -3.50 -17.16 17.80
C PRO A 102 -3.46 -18.47 18.60
N LEU A 103 -4.59 -18.81 19.22
CA LEU A 103 -4.80 -20.16 19.78
C LEU A 103 -5.31 -21.10 18.69
N MET A 104 -4.73 -22.30 18.59
CA MET A 104 -5.07 -23.26 17.51
C MET A 104 -6.46 -23.89 17.68
N THR A 105 -7.01 -23.88 18.89
CA THR A 105 -8.34 -24.43 19.20
C THR A 105 -9.48 -23.52 18.77
N GLU A 106 -9.20 -22.25 18.46
CA GLU A 106 -10.22 -21.24 18.21
C GLU A 106 -10.07 -20.56 16.86
N ARG A 107 -11.18 -20.00 16.40
CA ARG A 107 -11.19 -19.20 15.17
C ARG A 107 -10.62 -17.83 15.46
N PHE A 108 -9.81 -17.32 14.54
CA PHE A 108 -9.28 -15.98 14.64
C PHE A 108 -10.41 -14.95 14.50
N PRO A 109 -10.60 -14.06 15.49
CA PRO A 109 -11.71 -13.14 15.49
C PRO A 109 -11.40 -11.95 14.59
N ILE A 110 -12.24 -11.78 13.57
CA ILE A 110 -12.17 -10.62 12.69
C ILE A 110 -13.22 -9.62 13.15
N SER A 111 -12.75 -8.45 13.61
CA SER A 111 -13.61 -7.37 14.10
C SER A 111 -14.69 -6.98 13.09
N LYS A 112 -15.94 -6.88 13.55
CA LYS A 112 -17.06 -6.41 12.73
C LYS A 112 -16.92 -4.91 12.45
N MET A 113 -17.25 -4.51 11.22
CA MET A 113 -17.34 -3.10 10.83
C MET A 113 -18.73 -2.55 11.11
N ASN A 114 -18.79 -1.36 11.70
CA ASN A 114 -20.02 -0.60 11.86
C ASN A 114 -20.01 0.60 10.91
N LEU A 115 -20.90 0.60 9.92
CA LEU A 115 -21.01 1.66 8.93
C LEU A 115 -22.03 2.75 9.32
N ASN A 116 -22.69 2.60 10.47
CA ASN A 116 -23.62 3.61 10.96
C ASN A 116 -22.85 4.86 11.42
N ALA A 117 -23.40 6.02 11.12
CA ALA A 117 -22.82 7.31 11.49
C ALA A 117 -23.76 8.06 12.43
N MET A 118 -23.20 8.63 13.49
CA MET A 118 -23.87 9.57 14.38
C MET A 118 -23.58 10.99 13.90
N ILE A 119 -24.64 11.73 13.56
CA ILE A 119 -24.51 13.09 13.01
C ILE A 119 -24.81 14.11 14.09
N LEU A 120 -23.86 15.02 14.28
CA LEU A 120 -23.95 16.16 15.19
C LEU A 120 -24.38 17.42 14.41
N PRO A 121 -25.18 18.33 15.02
CA PRO A 121 -25.51 18.41 16.46
C PRO A 121 -26.72 17.57 16.91
N ASP A 122 -27.55 17.08 15.99
CA ASP A 122 -28.85 16.45 16.31
C ASP A 122 -28.75 15.10 17.03
N MET A 123 -27.54 14.53 17.15
CA MET A 123 -27.28 13.20 17.72
C MET A 123 -28.09 12.07 17.05
N PHE A 124 -28.45 12.26 15.78
CA PHE A 124 -29.21 11.28 15.01
C PHE A 124 -28.27 10.22 14.41
N THR A 125 -28.61 8.94 14.58
CA THR A 125 -27.86 7.83 13.98
C THR A 125 -28.47 7.45 12.64
N VAL A 126 -27.74 7.71 11.56
CA VAL A 126 -28.13 7.30 10.21
C VAL A 126 -27.62 5.89 9.94
N THR A 127 -28.52 4.96 9.67
CA THR A 127 -28.18 3.65 9.09
C THR A 127 -27.94 3.80 7.60
N LEU A 128 -26.84 3.22 7.12
CA LEU A 128 -26.48 3.32 5.71
C LEU A 128 -27.33 2.37 4.84
N ASP A 129 -27.96 2.92 3.80
CA ASP A 129 -28.51 2.13 2.70
C ASP A 129 -27.36 1.56 1.86
N LYS A 130 -27.24 0.22 1.81
CA LYS A 130 -26.12 -0.46 1.12
C LYS A 130 -26.05 -0.12 -0.37
N ASP A 131 -27.17 0.21 -0.99
CA ASP A 131 -27.28 0.49 -2.42
C ASP A 131 -26.64 1.82 -2.83
N LYS A 132 -26.32 2.71 -1.86
CA LYS A 132 -25.67 4.00 -2.15
C LYS A 132 -24.16 3.90 -2.33
N ILE A 133 -23.54 2.82 -1.86
CA ILE A 133 -22.10 2.60 -2.03
C ILE A 133 -21.89 1.57 -3.14
N ASP A 134 -20.96 1.85 -4.04
CA ASP A 134 -20.55 0.89 -5.06
C ASP A 134 -20.12 -0.43 -4.41
N LYS A 135 -20.71 -1.54 -4.86
CA LYS A 135 -20.47 -2.89 -4.35
C LYS A 135 -18.98 -3.25 -4.36
N SER A 136 -18.23 -2.79 -5.38
CA SER A 136 -16.78 -3.00 -5.47
C SER A 136 -16.04 -2.38 -4.28
N LEU A 137 -16.32 -1.11 -3.94
CA LEU A 137 -15.70 -0.42 -2.81
C LEU A 137 -16.07 -1.07 -1.47
N TYR A 138 -17.32 -1.53 -1.35
CA TYR A 138 -17.79 -2.26 -0.18
C TYR A 138 -17.00 -3.57 0.00
N ASP A 139 -16.92 -4.41 -1.03
CA ASP A 139 -16.22 -5.69 -0.99
C ASP A 139 -14.72 -5.51 -0.69
N TRP A 140 -14.06 -4.51 -1.29
CA TRP A 140 -12.67 -4.18 -1.00
C TRP A 140 -12.46 -3.69 0.43
N GLY A 141 -13.37 -2.89 0.99
CA GLY A 141 -13.31 -2.49 2.40
C GLY A 141 -13.31 -3.70 3.35
N PHE A 142 -14.18 -4.69 3.11
CA PHE A 142 -14.19 -5.94 3.88
C PHE A 142 -12.93 -6.79 3.64
N PHE A 143 -12.41 -6.80 2.42
CA PHE A 143 -11.12 -7.44 2.11
C PHE A 143 -9.98 -6.81 2.93
N HIS A 144 -9.88 -5.47 3.01
CA HIS A 144 -8.87 -4.80 3.82
C HIS A 144 -9.01 -5.12 5.32
N ASN A 145 -10.24 -5.29 5.83
CA ASN A 145 -10.49 -5.73 7.21
C ASN A 145 -9.95 -7.13 7.49
N GLY A 146 -10.20 -8.06 6.56
CA GLY A 146 -9.66 -9.40 6.60
C GLY A 146 -8.14 -9.39 6.60
N ALA A 147 -7.54 -8.65 5.67
CA ALA A 147 -6.09 -8.52 5.55
C ALA A 147 -5.47 -7.91 6.81
N SER A 148 -6.10 -6.90 7.41
CA SER A 148 -5.69 -6.36 8.70
C SER A 148 -5.66 -7.44 9.79
N ALA A 149 -6.72 -8.25 9.90
CA ALA A 149 -6.75 -9.35 10.86
C ALA A 149 -5.69 -10.43 10.58
N GLY A 150 -5.44 -10.78 9.32
CA GLY A 150 -4.38 -11.74 8.95
C GLY A 150 -2.97 -11.22 9.25
N LEU A 151 -2.73 -9.93 9.04
CA LEU A 151 -1.46 -9.26 9.36
C LEU A 151 -1.22 -9.11 10.86
N MET A 152 -2.29 -9.08 11.67
CA MET A 152 -2.18 -9.06 13.14
C MET A 152 -1.56 -10.34 13.71
N VAL A 153 -1.66 -11.45 13.00
CA VAL A 153 -1.03 -12.71 13.39
C VAL A 153 0.50 -12.55 13.39
N SER A 154 1.15 -12.96 14.48
CA SER A 154 2.61 -12.87 14.62
C SER A 154 3.32 -13.69 13.54
N ARG A 155 4.42 -13.18 12.97
CA ARG A 155 5.27 -13.94 12.04
C ARG A 155 5.97 -15.12 12.74
N ASN A 156 6.17 -15.02 14.05
CA ASN A 156 6.93 -16.01 14.84
C ASN A 156 6.07 -17.21 15.27
N SER A 157 4.77 -17.23 14.96
CA SER A 157 3.92 -18.37 15.29
C SER A 157 4.20 -19.53 14.33
N THR A 158 4.93 -20.54 14.80
CA THR A 158 5.31 -21.74 14.03
C THR A 158 4.20 -22.79 13.95
N GLU A 159 3.20 -22.71 14.82
CA GLU A 159 2.16 -23.72 15.01
C GLU A 159 0.98 -23.63 14.01
N ILE A 160 0.99 -22.64 13.11
CA ILE A 160 -0.10 -22.46 12.15
C ILE A 160 -0.06 -23.56 11.09
N SER A 161 -1.04 -24.47 11.15
CA SER A 161 -1.22 -25.57 10.20
C SER A 161 -2.23 -25.24 9.09
N GLY A 162 -2.14 -25.95 7.95
CA GLY A 162 -3.14 -25.88 6.88
C GLY A 162 -4.56 -26.15 7.38
N SER A 163 -4.72 -27.10 8.30
CA SER A 163 -5.98 -27.42 8.96
C SER A 163 -6.56 -26.25 9.75
N TRP A 164 -5.74 -25.48 10.47
CA TRP A 164 -6.20 -24.29 11.19
C TRP A 164 -6.66 -23.17 10.24
N ILE A 165 -5.97 -22.99 9.11
CA ILE A 165 -6.39 -22.03 8.09
C ILE A 165 -7.78 -22.41 7.54
N VAL A 166 -8.01 -23.69 7.28
CA VAL A 166 -9.31 -24.20 6.83
C VAL A 166 -10.37 -24.15 7.93
N PHE A 167 -10.00 -24.33 9.20
CA PHE A 167 -10.92 -24.19 10.34
C PHE A 167 -11.55 -22.79 10.43
N ASN A 168 -10.81 -21.77 9.98
CA ASN A 168 -11.26 -20.39 9.87
C ASN A 168 -12.13 -20.11 8.62
N LYS A 169 -12.26 -21.06 7.70
CA LYS A 169 -13.06 -20.91 6.47
C LYS A 169 -14.54 -20.69 6.81
N PRO A 170 -15.17 -19.60 6.37
CA PRO A 170 -16.61 -19.41 6.50
C PRO A 170 -17.37 -20.39 5.58
N PRO A 171 -18.64 -20.72 5.89
CA PRO A 171 -19.45 -21.63 5.07
C PRO A 171 -19.66 -21.10 3.64
N ILE A 172 -19.77 -19.77 3.49
CA ILE A 172 -19.81 -19.07 2.20
C ILE A 172 -18.55 -18.20 2.11
N LEU A 173 -17.82 -18.32 1.00
CA LEU A 173 -16.63 -17.51 0.76
C LEU A 173 -17.02 -16.03 0.69
N ASN A 174 -16.31 -15.20 1.46
CA ASN A 174 -16.53 -13.76 1.52
C ASN A 174 -15.20 -13.01 1.26
N PRO A 175 -15.26 -11.73 0.85
CA PRO A 175 -14.07 -10.90 0.66
C PRO A 175 -13.22 -10.76 1.93
N GLN A 176 -13.86 -10.81 3.10
CA GLN A 176 -13.17 -10.72 4.39
C GLN A 176 -12.24 -11.92 4.66
N HIS A 177 -12.67 -13.15 4.40
CA HIS A 177 -11.81 -14.33 4.50
C HIS A 177 -10.71 -14.32 3.44
N ALA A 178 -11.02 -13.83 2.23
CA ALA A 178 -10.02 -13.66 1.19
C ALA A 178 -8.89 -12.72 1.60
N GLY A 179 -9.22 -11.59 2.24
CA GLY A 179 -8.24 -10.69 2.83
C GLY A 179 -7.44 -11.35 3.94
N PHE A 180 -8.09 -12.12 4.81
CA PHE A 180 -7.43 -12.87 5.89
C PHE A 180 -6.36 -13.83 5.36
N LEU A 181 -6.65 -14.55 4.28
CA LEU A 181 -5.67 -15.40 3.58
C LEU A 181 -4.48 -14.60 3.04
N LEU A 182 -4.71 -13.43 2.43
CA LEU A 182 -3.63 -12.55 1.98
C LEU A 182 -2.73 -12.14 3.15
N GLY A 183 -3.31 -11.70 4.27
CA GLY A 183 -2.55 -11.28 5.45
C GLY A 183 -1.69 -12.40 6.05
N LEU A 184 -2.23 -13.63 6.13
CA LEU A 184 -1.44 -14.81 6.53
C LEU A 184 -0.29 -15.10 5.55
N GLY A 185 -0.56 -14.97 4.26
CA GLY A 185 0.44 -15.19 3.21
C GLY A 185 1.59 -14.18 3.23
N LEU A 186 1.28 -12.89 3.47
CA LEU A 186 2.28 -11.83 3.62
C LEU A 186 3.16 -12.04 4.88
N ASN A 187 2.62 -12.69 5.91
CA ASN A 187 3.38 -13.10 7.10
C ASN A 187 4.20 -14.39 6.91
N GLY A 188 4.02 -15.11 5.80
CA GLY A 188 4.75 -16.34 5.48
C GLY A 188 4.08 -17.63 5.95
N HIS A 189 2.84 -17.57 6.43
CA HIS A 189 2.13 -18.73 7.01
C HIS A 189 1.51 -19.68 5.97
N LEU A 190 1.49 -19.30 4.69
CA LEU A 190 0.92 -20.14 3.62
C LEU A 190 1.93 -21.07 2.95
N ARG A 191 3.17 -21.15 3.44
CA ARG A 191 4.22 -22.02 2.89
C ARG A 191 3.88 -23.52 2.95
N LYS A 192 3.20 -23.95 4.01
CA LYS A 192 2.86 -25.36 4.29
C LYS A 192 1.45 -25.75 3.87
N LEU A 193 0.81 -24.98 2.98
CA LEU A 193 -0.56 -25.27 2.57
C LEU A 193 -0.60 -26.44 1.58
N GLU A 194 -1.39 -27.48 1.91
CA GLU A 194 -1.53 -28.67 1.08
C GLU A 194 -2.34 -28.41 -0.21
N GLU A 195 -2.05 -29.19 -1.25
CA GLU A 195 -2.67 -29.05 -2.57
C GLU A 195 -4.20 -29.16 -2.51
N TRP A 196 -4.73 -30.12 -1.74
CA TRP A 196 -6.17 -30.28 -1.52
C TRP A 196 -6.84 -29.01 -0.99
N HIS A 197 -6.19 -28.31 -0.05
CA HIS A 197 -6.72 -27.07 0.50
C HIS A 197 -6.72 -25.94 -0.53
N ILE A 198 -5.69 -25.86 -1.37
CA ILE A 198 -5.62 -24.90 -2.48
C ILE A 198 -6.80 -25.12 -3.44
N TYR A 199 -7.05 -26.37 -3.85
CA TYR A 199 -8.19 -26.71 -4.73
C TYR A 199 -9.54 -26.37 -4.09
N ASN A 200 -9.71 -26.62 -2.79
CA ASN A 200 -10.95 -26.31 -2.06
C ASN A 200 -11.25 -24.79 -1.98
N TYR A 201 -10.23 -23.94 -2.07
CA TYR A 201 -10.42 -22.48 -2.11
C TYR A 201 -10.63 -21.94 -3.53
N LEU A 202 -9.96 -22.51 -4.54
CA LEU A 202 -10.03 -22.04 -5.93
C LEU A 202 -11.22 -22.65 -6.71
N GLY A 203 -11.67 -23.84 -6.34
CA GLY A 203 -12.80 -24.54 -6.98
C GLY A 203 -14.09 -23.73 -7.09
N PRO A 204 -14.53 -22.98 -6.05
CA PRO A 204 -15.72 -22.14 -6.10
C PRO A 204 -15.62 -20.88 -6.98
N LYS A 205 -14.44 -20.56 -7.55
CA LYS A 205 -14.20 -19.41 -8.45
C LYS A 205 -14.60 -18.04 -7.88
N HIS A 206 -14.46 -17.84 -6.57
CA HIS A 206 -14.72 -16.54 -5.95
C HIS A 206 -13.54 -15.58 -6.17
N ASN A 207 -13.75 -14.51 -6.95
CA ASN A 207 -12.72 -13.57 -7.42
C ASN A 207 -11.74 -13.12 -6.32
N TYR A 208 -12.25 -12.56 -5.22
CA TYR A 208 -11.40 -12.03 -4.14
C TYR A 208 -10.60 -13.12 -3.45
N THR A 209 -11.19 -14.31 -3.25
CA THR A 209 -10.50 -15.44 -2.62
C THR A 209 -9.32 -15.89 -3.47
N SER A 210 -9.51 -15.98 -4.78
CA SER A 210 -8.43 -16.29 -5.71
C SER A 210 -7.33 -15.22 -5.67
N VAL A 211 -7.67 -13.93 -5.67
CA VAL A 211 -6.69 -12.84 -5.54
C VAL A 211 -5.89 -12.95 -4.24
N GLY A 212 -6.57 -13.08 -3.11
CA GLY A 212 -5.92 -13.12 -1.78
C GLY A 212 -5.05 -14.36 -1.59
N LEU A 213 -5.51 -15.53 -2.04
CA LEU A 213 -4.77 -16.78 -1.93
C LEU A 213 -3.56 -16.81 -2.88
N LEU A 214 -3.71 -16.47 -4.16
CA LEU A 214 -2.61 -16.52 -5.13
C LEU A 214 -1.48 -15.55 -4.74
N LEU A 215 -1.81 -14.31 -4.37
CA LEU A 215 -0.82 -13.34 -3.89
C LEU A 215 -0.21 -13.77 -2.56
N GLY A 216 -1.02 -14.26 -1.62
CA GLY A 216 -0.56 -14.70 -0.31
C GLY A 216 0.43 -15.88 -0.39
N MET A 217 0.12 -16.90 -1.19
CA MET A 217 1.03 -18.04 -1.43
C MET A 217 2.32 -17.57 -2.13
N SER A 218 2.20 -16.71 -3.14
CA SER A 218 3.37 -16.18 -3.87
C SER A 218 4.28 -15.33 -2.99
N ALA A 219 3.71 -14.54 -2.08
CA ALA A 219 4.48 -13.77 -1.11
C ALA A 219 5.18 -14.67 -0.07
N SER A 220 4.52 -15.75 0.36
CA SER A 220 5.09 -16.76 1.26
C SER A 220 6.27 -17.51 0.64
N LEU A 221 6.18 -17.84 -0.65
CA LEU A 221 7.18 -18.58 -1.43
C LEU A 221 8.01 -17.65 -2.34
N LYS A 222 8.18 -16.38 -1.97
CA LYS A 222 8.94 -15.42 -2.78
C LYS A 222 10.38 -15.91 -3.02
N GLY A 223 10.86 -15.82 -4.26
CA GLY A 223 12.22 -16.20 -4.67
C GLY A 223 12.54 -17.69 -4.70
N THR A 224 11.59 -18.60 -4.41
CA THR A 224 11.89 -20.05 -4.35
C THR A 224 11.79 -20.77 -5.69
N MET A 225 11.21 -20.14 -6.72
CA MET A 225 10.90 -20.79 -8.01
C MET A 225 10.10 -22.10 -7.88
N ASP A 226 9.19 -22.19 -6.89
CA ASP A 226 8.39 -23.41 -6.67
C ASP A 226 7.56 -23.79 -7.91
N VAL A 227 7.83 -24.99 -8.42
CA VAL A 227 7.17 -25.53 -9.63
C VAL A 227 5.68 -25.79 -9.37
N LYS A 228 5.30 -26.17 -8.15
CA LYS A 228 3.89 -26.45 -7.82
C LYS A 228 3.05 -25.17 -7.91
N LEU A 229 3.49 -24.12 -7.22
CA LEU A 229 2.80 -22.83 -7.29
C LEU A 229 2.84 -22.23 -8.70
N THR A 230 3.95 -22.39 -9.44
CA THR A 230 4.03 -21.95 -10.85
C THR A 230 2.93 -22.58 -11.71
N LYS A 231 2.68 -23.89 -11.55
CA LYS A 231 1.59 -24.58 -12.26
C LYS A 231 0.22 -24.01 -11.87
N VAL A 232 -0.02 -23.79 -10.58
CA VAL A 232 -1.28 -23.18 -10.11
C VAL A 232 -1.46 -21.78 -10.71
N LEU A 233 -0.43 -20.94 -10.71
CA LEU A 233 -0.47 -19.60 -11.29
C LEU A 233 -0.69 -19.63 -12.81
N SER A 234 -0.07 -20.57 -13.54
CA SER A 234 -0.22 -20.67 -15.00
C SER A 234 -1.66 -20.94 -15.46
N VAL A 235 -2.48 -21.61 -14.65
CA VAL A 235 -3.91 -21.82 -14.96
C VAL A 235 -4.73 -20.54 -14.83
N HIS A 236 -4.26 -19.59 -14.01
CA HIS A 236 -4.95 -18.33 -13.73
C HIS A 236 -4.41 -17.15 -14.56
N VAL A 237 -3.32 -17.36 -15.32
CA VAL A 237 -2.70 -16.35 -16.19
C VAL A 237 -2.73 -16.86 -17.62
N VAL A 238 -3.62 -16.31 -18.44
CA VAL A 238 -3.84 -16.75 -19.83
C VAL A 238 -2.55 -16.72 -20.66
N ALA A 239 -1.69 -15.72 -20.41
CA ALA A 239 -0.41 -15.56 -21.09
C ALA A 239 0.60 -16.72 -20.89
N LEU A 240 0.41 -17.55 -19.85
CA LEU A 240 1.27 -18.70 -19.57
C LEU A 240 0.69 -20.03 -20.05
N LEU A 241 -0.54 -20.03 -20.54
CA LEU A 241 -1.16 -21.24 -21.04
C LEU A 241 -0.45 -21.70 -22.33
N PRO A 242 -0.27 -23.02 -22.53
CA PRO A 242 0.25 -23.55 -23.78
C PRO A 242 -0.65 -23.16 -24.96
N VAL A 243 -0.02 -22.84 -26.10
CA VAL A 243 -0.74 -22.57 -27.35
C VAL A 243 -1.67 -23.75 -27.69
N GLY A 244 -2.97 -23.47 -27.89
CA GLY A 244 -3.99 -24.49 -28.17
C GLY A 244 -4.76 -25.02 -26.96
N SER A 245 -4.51 -24.51 -25.74
CA SER A 245 -5.39 -24.77 -24.59
C SER A 245 -6.74 -24.07 -24.73
N SER A 246 -7.79 -24.62 -24.10
CA SER A 246 -9.09 -23.93 -24.01
C SER A 246 -8.97 -22.61 -23.25
N ASP A 247 -9.49 -21.53 -23.83
CA ASP A 247 -9.55 -20.23 -23.16
C ASP A 247 -10.40 -20.32 -21.88
N LEU A 248 -9.73 -20.23 -20.74
CA LEU A 248 -10.39 -20.16 -19.44
C LEU A 248 -10.85 -18.71 -19.22
N ASN A 249 -12.16 -18.52 -19.03
CA ASN A 249 -12.70 -17.21 -18.64
C ASN A 249 -12.33 -16.92 -17.17
N VAL A 250 -11.15 -16.34 -16.98
CA VAL A 250 -10.62 -15.93 -15.67
C VAL A 250 -10.81 -14.42 -15.48
N PRO A 251 -11.38 -13.97 -14.35
CA PRO A 251 -11.54 -12.54 -14.08
C PRO A 251 -10.20 -11.79 -14.08
N LEU A 252 -10.21 -10.56 -14.61
CA LEU A 252 -9.01 -9.75 -14.78
C LEU A 252 -8.22 -9.50 -13.49
N SER A 253 -8.90 -9.25 -12.38
CA SER A 253 -8.25 -9.02 -11.08
C SER A 253 -7.45 -10.24 -10.62
N VAL A 254 -7.92 -11.46 -10.94
CA VAL A 254 -7.24 -12.72 -10.65
C VAL A 254 -6.03 -12.90 -11.57
N GLN A 255 -6.15 -12.58 -12.86
CA GLN A 255 -5.01 -12.63 -13.78
C GLN A 255 -3.91 -11.64 -13.37
N THR A 256 -4.31 -10.41 -13.02
CA THR A 256 -3.43 -9.34 -12.52
C THR A 256 -2.68 -9.79 -11.26
N ALA A 257 -3.39 -10.41 -10.32
CA ALA A 257 -2.81 -11.02 -9.12
C ALA A 257 -1.84 -12.16 -9.47
N GLY A 258 -2.17 -12.99 -10.44
CA GLY A 258 -1.32 -14.09 -10.92
C GLY A 258 0.01 -13.60 -11.51
N LEU A 259 -0.02 -12.54 -12.32
CA LEU A 259 1.20 -11.92 -12.89
C LEU A 259 2.16 -11.44 -11.81
N ILE A 260 1.65 -10.74 -10.79
CA ILE A 260 2.47 -10.28 -9.68
C ILE A 260 2.95 -11.46 -8.85
N GLY A 261 2.14 -12.50 -8.70
CA GLY A 261 2.53 -13.76 -8.06
C GLY A 261 3.74 -14.40 -8.73
N ILE A 262 3.79 -14.45 -10.07
CA ILE A 262 4.96 -14.91 -10.83
C ILE A 262 6.16 -14.01 -10.57
N GLY A 263 5.96 -12.68 -10.58
CA GLY A 263 7.03 -11.72 -10.26
C GLY A 263 7.65 -11.94 -8.87
N LEU A 264 6.83 -12.26 -7.86
CA LEU A 264 7.29 -12.57 -6.51
C LEU A 264 8.01 -13.92 -6.43
N LEU A 265 7.50 -14.94 -7.12
CA LEU A 265 8.06 -16.29 -7.10
C LEU A 265 9.45 -16.36 -7.76
N TYR A 266 9.61 -15.60 -8.87
CA TYR A 266 10.85 -15.49 -9.65
C TYR A 266 11.67 -14.24 -9.28
N LEU A 267 11.46 -13.68 -8.09
CA LEU A 267 12.17 -12.52 -7.58
C LEU A 267 13.69 -12.69 -7.72
N GLU A 268 14.36 -11.70 -8.34
CA GLU A 268 15.82 -11.66 -8.55
C GLU A 268 16.46 -12.82 -9.34
N THR A 269 15.66 -13.70 -9.97
CA THR A 269 16.15 -14.88 -10.70
C THR A 269 16.63 -14.61 -12.12
N GLN A 270 16.28 -13.45 -12.70
CA GLN A 270 16.56 -13.11 -14.12
C GLN A 270 16.05 -14.17 -15.12
N HIS A 271 14.92 -14.82 -14.83
CA HIS A 271 14.42 -15.91 -15.66
C HIS A 271 13.89 -15.43 -17.03
N ARG A 272 14.71 -15.58 -18.08
CA ARG A 272 14.49 -15.07 -19.45
C ARG A 272 13.07 -15.29 -19.99
N ARG A 273 12.57 -16.53 -19.99
CA ARG A 273 11.23 -16.83 -20.54
C ARG A 273 10.12 -16.07 -19.82
N MET A 274 10.22 -15.90 -18.51
CA MET A 274 9.19 -15.19 -17.75
C MET A 274 9.27 -13.68 -18.02
N THR A 275 10.48 -13.14 -18.14
CA THR A 275 10.71 -11.75 -18.56
C THR A 275 10.13 -11.47 -19.96
N GLU A 276 10.38 -12.34 -20.94
CA GLU A 276 9.85 -12.20 -22.30
C GLU A 276 8.31 -12.26 -22.32
N VAL A 277 7.70 -13.24 -21.63
CA VAL A 277 6.25 -13.32 -21.52
C VAL A 277 5.69 -12.04 -20.91
N LEU A 278 6.22 -11.58 -19.77
CA LEU A 278 5.73 -10.37 -19.10
C LEU A 278 5.91 -9.11 -19.97
N LEU A 279 7.00 -9.01 -20.74
CA LEU A 279 7.23 -7.91 -21.66
C LEU A 279 6.14 -7.84 -22.74
N THR A 280 5.77 -8.99 -23.32
CA THR A 280 4.66 -9.04 -24.30
C THR A 280 3.32 -8.62 -23.69
N GLN A 281 3.12 -8.89 -22.39
CA GLN A 281 1.89 -8.55 -21.68
C GLN A 281 1.75 -7.05 -21.37
N ILE A 282 2.85 -6.30 -21.28
CA ILE A 282 2.79 -4.83 -21.08
C ILE A 282 2.12 -4.13 -22.28
N SER A 283 2.24 -4.69 -23.48
CA SER A 283 1.59 -4.18 -24.71
C SER A 283 0.41 -5.03 -25.19
N ALA A 284 0.00 -6.04 -24.43
CA ALA A 284 -1.05 -6.95 -24.87
C ALA A 284 -2.44 -6.30 -24.86
N ASN A 285 -3.29 -6.78 -25.78
CA ASN A 285 -4.74 -6.60 -25.73
C ASN A 285 -5.34 -7.84 -25.08
N LEU A 286 -6.31 -7.64 -24.19
CA LEU A 286 -6.99 -8.74 -23.52
C LEU A 286 -8.29 -9.03 -24.26
N VAL A 287 -8.54 -10.32 -24.50
CA VAL A 287 -9.80 -10.79 -25.06
C VAL A 287 -10.63 -11.33 -23.91
N ASN A 288 -11.81 -10.75 -23.66
CA ASN A 288 -12.77 -11.32 -22.74
C ASN A 288 -14.16 -11.25 -23.37
N ASN A 289 -14.85 -12.39 -23.43
CA ASN A 289 -16.15 -12.54 -24.09
C ASN A 289 -16.15 -11.96 -25.52
N ASP A 290 -15.14 -12.30 -26.32
CA ASP A 290 -14.96 -11.89 -27.73
C ASP A 290 -14.78 -10.38 -27.98
N MET A 291 -14.65 -9.57 -26.92
CA MET A 291 -14.33 -8.15 -27.00
C MET A 291 -12.88 -7.89 -26.58
N GLU A 292 -12.12 -7.19 -27.41
CA GLU A 292 -10.80 -6.67 -27.06
C GLU A 292 -10.94 -5.46 -26.14
N TYR A 293 -10.32 -5.51 -24.97
CA TYR A 293 -10.22 -4.36 -24.07
C TYR A 293 -8.81 -4.20 -23.53
N VAL A 294 -8.42 -2.94 -23.29
CA VAL A 294 -7.13 -2.58 -22.72
C VAL A 294 -7.32 -2.09 -21.30
N ASN A 295 -6.68 -2.78 -20.36
CA ASN A 295 -6.68 -2.42 -18.95
C ASN A 295 -5.30 -1.94 -18.50
N GLU A 296 -5.26 -0.74 -17.91
CA GLU A 296 -4.04 -0.12 -17.39
C GLU A 296 -3.46 -0.88 -16.19
N GLY A 297 -4.31 -1.39 -15.29
CA GLY A 297 -3.88 -2.14 -14.10
C GLY A 297 -3.23 -3.48 -14.39
N TYR A 298 -3.70 -4.20 -15.41
CA TYR A 298 -3.04 -5.43 -15.88
C TYR A 298 -1.65 -5.14 -16.44
N ARG A 299 -1.51 -4.14 -17.31
CA ARG A 299 -0.22 -3.73 -17.89
C ARG A 299 0.75 -3.21 -16.83
N LEU A 300 0.24 -2.45 -15.85
CA LEU A 300 0.99 -2.01 -14.68
C LEU A 300 1.53 -3.21 -13.87
N ALA A 301 0.67 -4.20 -13.60
CA ALA A 301 1.05 -5.41 -12.88
C ALA A 301 2.10 -6.25 -13.63
N SER A 302 2.00 -6.37 -14.96
CA SER A 302 3.04 -7.00 -15.79
C SER A 302 4.39 -6.28 -15.65
N GLY A 303 4.38 -4.94 -15.67
CA GLY A 303 5.58 -4.12 -15.48
C GLY A 303 6.22 -4.28 -14.09
N ILE A 304 5.40 -4.25 -13.04
CA ILE A 304 5.85 -4.51 -11.66
C ILE A 304 6.46 -5.91 -11.53
N ALA A 305 5.78 -6.94 -12.08
CA ALA A 305 6.26 -8.31 -12.05
C ALA A 305 7.59 -8.47 -12.80
N LEU A 306 7.73 -7.86 -13.98
CA LEU A 306 8.98 -7.87 -14.75
C LEU A 306 10.11 -7.20 -13.95
N GLY A 307 9.79 -6.08 -13.30
CA GLY A 307 10.70 -5.38 -12.41
C GLY A 307 11.17 -6.22 -11.23
N TYR A 308 10.29 -7.02 -10.61
CA TYR A 308 10.67 -7.94 -9.52
C TYR A 308 11.62 -9.06 -9.99
N ILE A 309 11.39 -9.64 -11.16
CA ILE A 309 12.28 -10.70 -11.67
C ILE A 309 13.71 -10.19 -11.89
N ASN A 310 13.85 -8.95 -12.34
CA ASN A 310 15.12 -8.32 -12.70
C ASN A 310 15.60 -7.28 -11.67
N LEU A 311 15.13 -7.36 -10.44
CA LEU A 311 15.29 -6.31 -9.42
C LEU A 311 16.76 -5.97 -9.14
N GLY A 312 17.13 -4.70 -9.34
CA GLY A 312 18.46 -4.16 -9.00
C GLY A 312 19.63 -4.79 -9.77
N LYS A 313 19.39 -5.62 -10.77
CA LYS A 313 20.45 -6.26 -11.57
C LYS A 313 20.94 -5.38 -12.72
N GLY A 314 20.22 -4.31 -13.03
CA GLY A 314 20.55 -3.40 -14.12
C GLY A 314 20.40 -4.04 -15.49
N GLN A 315 21.45 -4.00 -16.30
CA GLN A 315 21.40 -4.48 -17.68
C GLN A 315 21.36 -6.01 -17.70
N LEU A 316 20.29 -6.59 -18.25
CA LEU A 316 20.22 -8.03 -18.49
C LEU A 316 21.36 -8.38 -19.44
N SER A 317 22.27 -9.26 -19.03
CA SER A 317 23.62 -9.42 -19.59
C SER A 317 23.70 -9.78 -21.09
N LYS A 318 22.56 -9.94 -21.78
CA LYS A 318 22.45 -10.34 -23.19
C LYS A 318 21.32 -9.67 -24.01
N ASP A 319 20.36 -8.97 -23.42
CA ASP A 319 19.15 -8.50 -24.15
C ASP A 319 18.93 -6.98 -24.07
N SER A 320 19.62 -6.21 -24.93
CA SER A 320 19.36 -4.76 -25.12
C SER A 320 17.90 -4.49 -25.51
N HIS A 321 17.31 -5.43 -26.26
CA HIS A 321 15.97 -5.31 -26.81
C HIS A 321 14.87 -5.10 -25.74
N VAL A 322 14.98 -5.73 -24.56
CA VAL A 322 14.00 -5.56 -23.48
C VAL A 322 13.99 -4.12 -22.99
N ILE A 323 15.18 -3.54 -22.76
CA ILE A 323 15.35 -2.17 -22.29
C ILE A 323 14.86 -1.19 -23.36
N ASP A 324 15.24 -1.41 -24.62
CA ASP A 324 14.85 -0.55 -25.74
C ASP A 324 13.33 -0.53 -25.94
N GLN A 325 12.68 -1.70 -25.85
CA GLN A 325 11.21 -1.77 -25.89
C GLN A 325 10.57 -1.05 -24.71
N LEU A 326 11.05 -1.27 -23.48
CA LEU A 326 10.52 -0.57 -22.29
C LEU A 326 10.71 0.95 -22.38
N LEU A 327 11.87 1.41 -22.83
CA LEU A 327 12.13 2.84 -23.05
C LEU A 327 11.23 3.41 -24.14
N SER A 328 10.98 2.66 -25.23
CA SER A 328 10.07 3.09 -26.28
C SER A 328 8.65 3.29 -25.74
N LEU A 329 8.17 2.39 -24.88
CA LEU A 329 6.84 2.47 -24.26
C LEU A 329 6.77 3.58 -23.19
N ALA A 330 7.85 3.78 -22.44
CA ALA A 330 7.89 4.76 -21.36
C ALA A 330 8.02 6.21 -21.87
N ILE A 331 8.73 6.44 -22.99
CA ILE A 331 9.10 7.79 -23.46
C ILE A 331 8.25 8.25 -24.64
N SER A 332 7.70 7.33 -25.47
CA SER A 332 7.03 7.69 -26.72
C SER A 332 5.99 8.80 -26.52
N ILE A 333 6.19 9.91 -27.22
CA ILE A 333 5.25 11.02 -27.27
C ILE A 333 4.31 10.73 -28.42
N ARG A 334 3.00 10.70 -28.13
CA ARG A 334 1.98 10.34 -29.11
C ARG A 334 0.92 11.42 -29.10
N ASP A 335 0.70 12.01 -30.27
CA ASP A 335 -0.32 13.04 -30.48
C ASP A 335 -1.71 12.42 -30.72
N THR A 336 -1.74 11.16 -31.21
CA THR A 336 -2.96 10.42 -31.50
C THR A 336 -3.04 9.12 -30.71
N GLN A 337 -4.22 8.85 -30.14
CA GLN A 337 -4.49 7.61 -29.44
C GLN A 337 -4.65 6.48 -30.46
N THR A 338 -3.61 5.67 -30.60
CA THR A 338 -3.64 4.43 -31.40
C THR A 338 -4.66 3.43 -30.81
N PRO A 339 -5.25 2.54 -31.61
CA PRO A 339 -6.22 1.53 -31.13
C PRO A 339 -5.67 0.61 -30.02
N GLN A 340 -4.34 0.47 -29.91
CA GLN A 340 -3.65 -0.31 -28.89
C GLN A 340 -3.49 0.42 -27.53
N GLU A 341 -3.90 1.70 -27.46
CA GLU A 341 -3.89 2.54 -26.26
C GLU A 341 -2.60 2.44 -25.44
N PHE A 342 -1.45 2.61 -26.10
CA PHE A 342 -0.13 2.44 -25.47
C PHE A 342 0.14 3.38 -24.29
N ASP A 343 -0.61 4.47 -24.15
CA ASP A 343 -0.52 5.35 -22.97
C ASP A 343 -0.80 4.57 -21.68
N LYS A 344 -1.68 3.57 -21.73
CA LYS A 344 -1.98 2.66 -20.61
C LYS A 344 -0.83 1.68 -20.30
N SER A 345 0.17 1.56 -21.17
CA SER A 345 1.38 0.76 -20.94
C SER A 345 2.51 1.56 -20.26
N CYS A 346 2.44 2.89 -20.29
CA CYS A 346 3.50 3.79 -19.83
C CYS A 346 3.82 3.57 -18.33
N GLY A 347 2.79 3.50 -17.47
CA GLY A 347 2.96 3.25 -16.04
C GLY A 347 3.69 1.93 -15.74
N GLY A 348 3.32 0.85 -16.43
CA GLY A 348 3.99 -0.45 -16.30
C GLY A 348 5.45 -0.41 -16.75
N ALA A 349 5.74 0.24 -17.88
CA ALA A 349 7.10 0.37 -18.40
C ALA A 349 8.01 1.21 -17.48
N ILE A 350 7.51 2.33 -16.94
CA ILE A 350 8.27 3.16 -16.00
C ILE A 350 8.59 2.38 -14.72
N MET A 351 7.62 1.63 -14.17
CA MET A 351 7.82 0.82 -12.96
C MET A 351 8.80 -0.34 -13.19
N ALA A 352 8.72 -0.99 -14.35
CA ALA A 352 9.67 -2.04 -14.74
C ALA A 352 11.11 -1.52 -14.81
N LEU A 353 11.33 -0.39 -15.50
CA LEU A 353 12.63 0.27 -15.59
C LEU A 353 13.15 0.70 -14.22
N MET A 354 12.27 1.26 -13.37
CA MET A 354 12.61 1.69 -12.02
C MET A 354 13.16 0.54 -11.17
N PHE A 355 12.49 -0.61 -11.15
CA PHE A 355 12.91 -1.75 -10.36
C PHE A 355 14.13 -2.47 -10.94
N MET A 356 14.22 -2.56 -12.26
CA MET A 356 15.38 -3.18 -12.93
C MET A 356 16.68 -2.41 -12.66
N PHE A 357 16.63 -1.07 -12.69
CA PHE A 357 17.78 -0.20 -12.44
C PHE A 357 17.84 0.39 -11.02
N LEU A 358 17.10 -0.18 -10.07
CA LEU A 358 17.02 0.33 -8.70
C LEU A 358 18.41 0.39 -8.05
N LYS A 359 18.80 1.59 -7.56
CA LYS A 359 20.12 1.88 -6.96
C LYS A 359 21.35 1.54 -7.82
N THR A 360 21.20 1.45 -9.14
CA THR A 360 22.32 1.15 -10.04
C THR A 360 23.12 2.39 -10.46
N ASN A 361 22.61 3.60 -10.19
CA ASN A 361 23.21 4.88 -10.62
C ASN A 361 23.54 4.97 -12.12
N ASN A 362 22.79 4.26 -12.97
CA ASN A 362 22.99 4.35 -14.41
C ASN A 362 22.49 5.70 -14.95
N TYR A 363 23.42 6.56 -15.29
CA TYR A 363 23.13 7.90 -15.80
C TYR A 363 22.42 7.88 -17.16
N GLU A 364 22.74 6.94 -18.05
CA GLU A 364 22.18 6.90 -19.40
C GLU A 364 20.67 6.65 -19.39
N THR A 365 20.24 5.67 -18.60
CA THR A 365 18.81 5.34 -18.47
C THR A 365 18.07 6.41 -17.69
N ALA A 366 18.69 6.95 -16.63
CA ALA A 366 18.12 8.06 -15.85
C ALA A 366 17.97 9.34 -16.68
N ALA A 367 18.91 9.65 -17.58
CA ALA A 367 18.84 10.80 -18.48
C ALA A 367 17.70 10.65 -19.50
N LYS A 368 17.50 9.45 -20.07
CA LYS A 368 16.38 9.17 -20.99
C LYS A 368 15.01 9.29 -20.31
N LEU A 369 14.92 8.97 -19.02
CA LEU A 369 13.70 9.07 -18.21
C LEU A 369 13.48 10.46 -17.60
N SER A 370 14.40 11.40 -17.83
CA SER A 370 14.28 12.76 -17.30
C SER A 370 13.08 13.50 -17.90
N LEU A 371 12.63 14.52 -17.16
CA LEU A 371 11.51 15.35 -17.59
C LEU A 371 11.92 16.21 -18.79
N PRO A 372 11.06 16.37 -19.81
CA PRO A 372 11.31 17.28 -20.92
C PRO A 372 11.54 18.72 -20.46
N SER A 373 12.39 19.45 -21.18
CA SER A 373 12.77 20.82 -20.85
C SER A 373 11.85 21.90 -21.44
N THR A 374 10.93 21.54 -22.34
CA THR A 374 10.00 22.47 -22.98
C THR A 374 8.56 22.23 -22.52
N VAL A 375 7.78 23.30 -22.41
CA VAL A 375 6.38 23.24 -21.96
C VAL A 375 5.53 22.39 -22.91
N GLN A 376 5.72 22.55 -24.23
CA GLN A 376 4.93 21.79 -25.21
C GLN A 376 5.08 20.27 -25.04
N LEU A 377 6.28 19.79 -24.73
CA LEU A 377 6.51 18.34 -24.52
C LEU A 377 5.91 17.84 -23.21
N LEU A 378 5.74 18.71 -22.21
CA LEU A 378 5.08 18.38 -20.96
C LEU A 378 3.57 18.23 -21.14
N ASP A 379 2.96 19.04 -22.01
CA ASP A 379 1.52 19.00 -22.29
C ASP A 379 1.08 17.67 -22.92
N TYR A 380 1.96 17.00 -23.67
CA TYR A 380 1.71 15.67 -24.23
C TYR A 380 1.77 14.52 -23.21
N ILE A 381 2.28 14.76 -22.00
CA ILE A 381 2.48 13.70 -20.99
C ILE A 381 1.46 13.88 -19.86
N ARG A 382 0.70 12.82 -19.56
CA ARG A 382 -0.20 12.81 -18.40
C ARG A 382 0.57 13.17 -17.12
N PRO A 383 0.06 14.09 -16.28
CA PRO A 383 0.77 14.54 -15.08
C PRO A 383 1.16 13.42 -14.10
N ASP A 384 0.35 12.37 -13.97
CA ASP A 384 0.67 11.20 -13.14
C ASP A 384 1.95 10.48 -13.61
N PHE A 385 2.18 10.39 -14.93
CA PHE A 385 3.40 9.80 -15.47
C PHE A 385 4.62 10.71 -15.26
N LEU A 386 4.45 12.03 -15.21
CA LEU A 386 5.54 12.94 -14.83
C LEU A 386 6.01 12.68 -13.40
N MET A 387 5.05 12.47 -12.48
CA MET A 387 5.36 12.07 -11.10
C MET A 387 6.11 10.73 -11.06
N LEU A 388 5.64 9.71 -11.80
CA LEU A 388 6.29 8.40 -11.85
C LEU A 388 7.67 8.44 -12.50
N ARG A 389 7.88 9.20 -13.58
CA ARG A 389 9.19 9.40 -14.22
C ARG A 389 10.17 10.07 -13.27
N CYS A 390 9.71 11.09 -12.54
CA CYS A 390 10.51 11.76 -11.53
C CYS A 390 10.93 10.78 -10.41
N LEU A 391 9.98 9.99 -9.90
CA LEU A 391 10.28 8.96 -8.90
C LEU A 391 11.29 7.94 -9.46
N CYS A 392 11.04 7.42 -10.66
CA CYS A 392 11.89 6.42 -11.32
C CYS A 392 13.33 6.90 -11.48
N LYS A 393 13.54 8.10 -12.04
CA LYS A 393 14.87 8.72 -12.18
C LYS A 393 15.61 8.77 -10.83
N ASN A 394 14.92 9.21 -9.77
CA ASN A 394 15.54 9.36 -8.45
C ASN A 394 15.82 8.01 -7.79
N MET A 395 14.97 7.00 -7.98
CA MET A 395 15.20 5.65 -7.45
C MET A 395 16.37 4.94 -8.15
N ILE A 396 16.61 5.25 -9.44
CA ILE A 396 17.82 4.82 -10.16
C ILE A 396 19.05 5.55 -9.61
N MET A 397 18.96 6.88 -9.49
CA MET A 397 20.02 7.77 -8.98
C MET A 397 19.94 7.96 -7.47
N TRP A 398 19.91 6.85 -6.73
CA TRP A 398 19.61 6.79 -5.29
C TRP A 398 20.51 7.70 -4.44
N ASP A 399 21.81 7.77 -4.78
CA ASP A 399 22.81 8.49 -3.98
C ASP A 399 22.74 10.01 -4.15
N THR A 400 22.07 10.47 -5.21
CA THR A 400 21.92 11.90 -5.49
C THR A 400 20.82 12.56 -4.66
N ILE A 401 19.95 11.76 -4.02
CA ILE A 401 18.83 12.28 -3.24
C ILE A 401 19.36 13.00 -2.00
N ARG A 402 18.87 14.22 -1.77
CA ARG A 402 19.17 15.02 -0.58
C ARG A 402 17.86 15.48 0.07
N PRO A 403 17.81 15.58 1.41
CA PRO A 403 16.56 15.86 2.13
C PRO A 403 16.19 17.35 2.16
N THR A 404 16.82 18.18 1.31
CA THR A 404 16.72 19.64 1.38
C THR A 404 15.75 20.21 0.36
N ARG A 405 15.14 21.35 0.68
CA ARG A 405 14.31 22.13 -0.25
C ARG A 405 15.09 22.60 -1.49
N ALA A 406 16.37 22.94 -1.30
CA ALA A 406 17.25 23.33 -2.41
C ALA A 406 17.39 22.20 -3.44
N TRP A 407 17.49 20.95 -2.98
CA TRP A 407 17.53 19.79 -3.87
C TRP A 407 16.23 19.63 -4.66
N ILE A 408 15.06 19.72 -4.01
CA ILE A 408 13.77 19.65 -4.70
C ILE A 408 13.69 20.71 -5.81
N ASN A 409 14.03 21.96 -5.49
CA ASN A 409 14.00 23.06 -6.46
C ASN A 409 15.02 22.90 -7.60
N SER A 410 16.12 22.18 -7.38
CA SER A 410 17.11 21.88 -8.42
C SER A 410 16.66 20.83 -9.43
N GLN A 411 15.76 19.93 -9.03
CA GLN A 411 15.25 18.86 -9.90
C GLN A 411 14.07 19.27 -10.77
N ILE A 412 13.39 20.37 -10.43
CA ILE A 412 12.26 20.90 -11.22
C ILE A 412 12.81 21.49 -12.54
N PRO A 413 12.24 21.13 -13.70
CA PRO A 413 12.61 21.72 -14.99
C PRO A 413 12.51 23.25 -14.97
N VAL A 414 13.49 23.91 -15.61
CA VAL A 414 13.57 25.38 -15.64
C VAL A 414 12.29 26.02 -16.18
N CYS A 415 11.71 25.42 -17.22
CA CYS A 415 10.45 25.88 -17.82
C CYS A 415 9.29 26.00 -16.82
N LEU A 416 9.16 25.04 -15.89
CA LEU A 416 8.12 25.06 -14.86
C LEU A 416 8.49 25.98 -13.68
N ARG A 417 9.79 26.04 -13.35
CA ARG A 417 10.28 26.85 -12.23
C ARG A 417 10.12 28.36 -12.47
N ASP A 418 10.26 28.80 -13.72
CA ASP A 418 10.13 30.22 -14.07
C ASP A 418 8.66 30.66 -14.15
N GLN A 419 7.74 29.74 -14.45
CA GLN A 419 6.32 30.01 -14.60
C GLN A 419 5.54 29.90 -13.28
N TYR A 420 5.87 28.93 -12.42
CA TYR A 420 5.06 28.59 -11.26
C TYR A 420 5.83 28.72 -9.94
N ASP A 421 5.19 29.36 -8.96
CA ASP A 421 5.63 29.39 -7.56
C ASP A 421 4.46 28.96 -6.67
N ILE A 422 4.66 27.87 -5.91
CA ILE A 422 3.65 27.27 -5.04
C ILE A 422 3.03 28.26 -4.05
N LYS A 423 3.75 29.31 -3.63
CA LYS A 423 3.22 30.32 -2.71
C LYS A 423 2.27 31.31 -3.36
N LYS A 424 2.49 31.61 -4.64
CA LYS A 424 1.75 32.64 -5.38
C LYS A 424 0.48 32.11 -6.04
N ILE A 425 0.32 30.78 -6.09
CA ILE A 425 -0.90 30.16 -6.61
C ILE A 425 -2.07 30.48 -5.67
N ASN A 426 -3.01 31.27 -6.21
CA ASN A 426 -4.26 31.67 -5.57
C ASN A 426 -5.50 31.23 -6.35
N VAL A 427 -5.34 30.89 -7.63
CA VAL A 427 -6.40 30.38 -8.51
C VAL A 427 -6.02 28.97 -8.93
N LEU A 428 -7.00 28.07 -8.90
CA LEU A 428 -6.85 26.68 -9.31
C LEU A 428 -7.09 26.56 -10.82
N ASP A 429 -6.05 26.15 -11.52
CA ASP A 429 -6.04 25.96 -12.98
C ASP A 429 -5.36 24.63 -13.32
N SER A 430 -5.75 23.99 -14.43
CA SER A 430 -5.12 22.75 -14.92
C SER A 430 -3.69 22.94 -15.40
N ASP A 431 -3.31 24.15 -15.77
CA ASP A 431 -1.94 24.52 -16.13
C ASP A 431 -0.93 24.26 -14.99
N ASN A 432 -1.39 24.26 -13.73
CA ASN A 432 -0.55 23.97 -12.57
C ASN A 432 -0.29 22.46 -12.36
N LEU A 433 -1.03 21.56 -13.04
CA LEU A 433 -0.99 20.12 -12.79
C LEU A 433 0.38 19.49 -12.98
N PRO A 434 1.15 19.79 -14.05
CA PRO A 434 2.49 19.22 -14.24
C PRO A 434 3.43 19.60 -13.10
N TYR A 435 3.44 20.87 -12.70
CA TYR A 435 4.29 21.39 -11.64
C TYR A 435 3.99 20.71 -10.28
N ILE A 436 2.71 20.60 -9.92
CA ILE A 436 2.29 19.99 -8.65
C ILE A 436 2.62 18.48 -8.61
N ASN A 437 2.43 17.76 -9.72
CA ASN A 437 2.76 16.34 -9.80
C ASN A 437 4.27 16.07 -9.72
N VAL A 438 5.10 16.91 -10.34
CA VAL A 438 6.57 16.83 -10.21
C VAL A 438 6.99 17.03 -8.75
N ILE A 439 6.42 17.99 -8.04
CA ILE A 439 6.66 18.18 -6.59
C ILE A 439 6.27 16.92 -5.81
N GLY A 440 5.11 16.33 -6.11
CA GLY A 440 4.66 15.08 -5.52
C GLY A 440 5.68 13.94 -5.68
N GLY A 441 6.20 13.75 -6.89
CA GLY A 441 7.21 12.74 -7.20
C GLY A 441 8.56 12.97 -6.49
N LEU A 442 9.00 14.22 -6.38
CA LEU A 442 10.21 14.59 -5.66
C LEU A 442 10.07 14.36 -4.15
N CYS A 443 8.94 14.78 -3.57
CA CYS A 443 8.65 14.56 -2.16
C CYS A 443 8.55 13.06 -1.83
N LEU A 444 7.93 12.28 -2.71
CA LEU A 444 7.84 10.83 -2.58
C LEU A 444 9.22 10.16 -2.66
N SER A 445 10.11 10.66 -3.53
CA SER A 445 11.49 10.17 -3.64
C SER A 445 12.27 10.35 -2.33
N ILE A 446 12.13 11.52 -1.69
CA ILE A 446 12.71 11.78 -0.36
C ILE A 446 12.10 10.85 0.69
N GLY A 447 10.76 10.69 0.66
CA GLY A 447 10.04 9.82 1.59
C GLY A 447 10.52 8.37 1.55
N VAL A 448 10.75 7.84 0.35
CA VAL A 448 11.26 6.46 0.16
C VAL A 448 12.74 6.35 0.53
N ARG A 449 13.59 7.32 0.17
CA ARG A 449 15.04 7.30 0.51
C ARG A 449 15.29 7.29 2.01
N TYR A 450 14.51 8.06 2.76
CA TYR A 450 14.68 8.30 4.19
C TYR A 450 13.63 7.57 5.03
N ALA A 451 13.02 6.50 4.50
CA ALA A 451 12.00 5.72 5.20
C ALA A 451 12.53 5.20 6.56
N SER A 452 11.77 5.46 7.63
CA SER A 452 12.11 5.12 9.03
C SER A 452 13.46 5.65 9.55
N SER A 453 14.06 6.65 8.89
CA SER A 453 15.31 7.28 9.36
C SER A 453 15.07 8.37 10.42
N SER A 454 13.84 8.85 10.58
CA SER A 454 13.49 9.99 11.45
C SER A 454 14.34 11.26 11.20
N ASN A 455 14.78 11.47 9.96
CA ASN A 455 15.58 12.65 9.60
C ASN A 455 14.75 13.95 9.70
N LEU A 456 15.21 14.87 10.57
CA LEU A 456 14.53 16.14 10.84
C LEU A 456 14.52 17.09 9.62
N VAL A 457 15.60 17.14 8.85
CA VAL A 457 15.71 18.02 7.66
C VAL A 457 14.72 17.58 6.57
N ALA A 458 14.56 16.26 6.41
CA ALA A 458 13.58 15.69 5.49
C ALA A 458 12.15 16.02 5.95
N LYS A 459 11.86 15.86 7.26
CA LYS A 459 10.57 16.23 7.86
C LYS A 459 10.24 17.70 7.63
N GLU A 460 11.13 18.62 7.94
CA GLU A 460 10.88 20.06 7.78
C GLU A 460 10.61 20.43 6.32
N SER A 461 11.38 19.86 5.39
CA SER A 461 11.19 20.07 3.96
C SER A 461 9.82 19.55 3.49
N LEU A 462 9.43 18.35 3.89
CA LEU A 462 8.15 17.75 3.52
C LEU A 462 6.95 18.47 4.15
N ILE A 463 7.05 18.88 5.43
CA ILE A 463 6.03 19.66 6.12
C ILE A 463 5.75 20.97 5.38
N TYR A 464 6.81 21.65 4.92
CA TYR A 464 6.65 22.89 4.16
C TYR A 464 5.77 22.70 2.91
N TYR A 465 6.02 21.67 2.09
CA TYR A 465 5.20 21.41 0.90
C TYR A 465 3.79 20.91 1.27
N LEU A 466 3.67 20.10 2.33
CA LEU A 466 2.37 19.65 2.83
C LEU A 466 1.48 20.82 3.25
N ASP A 467 2.02 21.79 4.00
CA ASP A 467 1.28 22.98 4.44
C ASP A 467 0.82 23.83 3.26
N GLN A 468 1.65 23.96 2.22
CA GLN A 468 1.25 24.65 0.98
C GLN A 468 0.13 23.90 0.24
N LEU A 469 0.21 22.58 0.13
CA LEU A 469 -0.84 21.78 -0.51
C LEU A 469 -2.14 21.77 0.30
N MET A 470 -2.04 21.78 1.63
CA MET A 470 -3.20 21.96 2.51
C MET A 470 -3.86 23.32 2.29
N ARG A 471 -3.09 24.41 2.19
CA ARG A 471 -3.58 25.75 1.85
C ARG A 471 -4.32 25.74 0.50
N LEU A 472 -3.72 25.15 -0.54
CA LEU A 472 -4.34 25.08 -1.87
C LEU A 472 -5.63 24.25 -1.87
N SER A 473 -5.71 23.20 -1.05
CA SER A 473 -6.90 22.35 -0.96
C SER A 473 -8.13 23.01 -0.33
N LEU A 474 -7.96 24.18 0.30
CA LEU A 474 -9.02 25.00 0.89
C LEU A 474 -9.58 26.08 -0.05
N LEU A 475 -8.97 26.26 -1.22
CA LEU A 475 -9.45 27.23 -2.21
C LEU A 475 -10.83 26.81 -2.76
N LYS A 476 -11.68 27.80 -3.05
CA LYS A 476 -13.02 27.56 -3.60
C LYS A 476 -12.94 27.17 -5.07
N VAL A 477 -13.80 26.21 -5.45
CA VAL A 477 -13.96 25.75 -6.83
C VAL A 477 -15.01 26.62 -7.52
N SER A 478 -14.68 27.16 -8.69
CA SER A 478 -15.60 27.96 -9.51
C SER A 478 -15.98 27.25 -10.80
N ASN A 479 -14.99 26.62 -11.46
CA ASN A 479 -15.13 26.00 -12.78
C ASN A 479 -14.86 24.49 -12.71
N TYR A 480 -15.28 23.75 -13.73
CA TYR A 480 -14.94 22.32 -13.88
C TYR A 480 -13.42 22.10 -13.91
N ASP A 481 -12.68 22.97 -14.58
CA ASP A 481 -11.22 22.92 -14.61
C ASP A 481 -10.60 23.04 -13.20
N SER A 482 -11.05 24.02 -12.42
CA SER A 482 -10.63 24.17 -11.01
C SER A 482 -11.00 22.96 -10.14
N LYS A 483 -12.04 22.19 -10.50
CA LYS A 483 -12.42 20.94 -9.82
C LYS A 483 -11.39 19.84 -10.09
N ILE A 484 -10.93 19.70 -11.34
CA ILE A 484 -9.87 18.73 -11.70
C ILE A 484 -8.58 19.09 -10.97
N SER A 485 -8.18 20.36 -11.02
CA SER A 485 -7.00 20.87 -10.33
C SER A 485 -7.05 20.58 -8.82
N LEU A 486 -8.21 20.80 -8.18
CA LEU A 486 -8.41 20.48 -6.76
C LEU A 486 -8.25 18.98 -6.45
N ILE A 487 -8.84 18.09 -7.27
CA ILE A 487 -8.73 16.64 -7.08
C ILE A 487 -7.26 16.20 -7.14
N ASN A 488 -6.52 16.70 -8.12
CA ASN A 488 -5.11 16.41 -8.26
C ASN A 488 -4.27 16.93 -7.07
N ILE A 489 -4.51 18.17 -6.63
CA ILE A 489 -3.84 18.75 -5.46
C ILE A 489 -4.11 17.90 -4.21
N ARG A 490 -5.34 17.42 -4.02
CA ARG A 490 -5.69 16.54 -2.89
C ARG A 490 -4.95 15.20 -2.98
N ASN A 491 -4.87 14.60 -4.16
CA ASN A 491 -4.10 13.37 -4.35
C ASN A 491 -2.62 13.57 -4.04
N ILE A 492 -2.00 14.65 -4.55
CA ILE A 492 -0.60 14.97 -4.27
C ILE A 492 -0.37 15.32 -2.79
N ARG A 493 -1.29 16.06 -2.15
CA ARG A 493 -1.26 16.30 -0.70
C ARG A 493 -1.21 14.99 0.08
N ASP A 494 -2.01 14.02 -0.31
CA ASP A 494 -2.08 12.73 0.38
C ASP A 494 -0.81 11.90 0.14
N ILE A 495 -0.20 11.96 -1.05
CA ILE A 495 1.10 11.34 -1.34
C ILE A 495 2.22 11.98 -0.53
N VAL A 496 2.24 13.31 -0.42
CA VAL A 496 3.22 14.03 0.43
C VAL A 496 3.00 13.68 1.92
N SER A 497 1.75 13.55 2.35
CA SER A 497 1.40 13.10 3.71
C SER A 497 1.90 11.69 4.00
N LEU A 498 1.75 10.78 3.03
CA LEU A 498 2.28 9.43 3.10
C LEU A 498 3.82 9.44 3.13
N SER A 499 4.45 10.26 2.30
CA SER A 499 5.91 10.43 2.24
C SER A 499 6.48 10.92 3.57
N LEU A 500 5.83 11.91 4.19
CA LEU A 500 6.19 12.40 5.53
C LEU A 500 6.05 11.29 6.58
N SER A 501 4.99 10.49 6.48
CA SER A 501 4.76 9.35 7.39
C SER A 501 5.75 8.22 7.18
N LEU A 502 6.29 8.04 5.97
CA LEU A 502 7.36 7.08 5.69
C LEU A 502 8.67 7.51 6.37
N VAL A 503 9.06 8.78 6.28
CA VAL A 503 10.27 9.29 6.96
C VAL A 503 10.18 9.10 8.47
N MET A 504 9.02 9.42 9.03
CA MET A 504 8.74 9.37 10.48
C MET A 504 8.08 8.06 10.92
N ALA A 505 8.16 7.00 10.11
CA ALA A 505 7.47 5.75 10.40
C ALA A 505 7.96 5.12 11.71
N GLY A 506 7.02 4.75 12.58
CA GLY A 506 7.27 4.18 13.91
C GLY A 506 7.54 5.22 15.02
N SER A 507 7.97 6.44 14.69
CA SER A 507 8.33 7.46 15.69
C SER A 507 7.13 8.09 16.41
N GLY A 508 5.94 8.06 15.80
CA GLY A 508 4.76 8.74 16.33
C GLY A 508 4.85 10.28 16.32
N ASP A 509 5.68 10.89 15.46
CA ASP A 509 5.91 12.34 15.41
C ASP A 509 4.62 13.19 15.49
N LEU A 510 4.62 14.15 16.42
CA LEU A 510 3.42 14.91 16.78
C LEU A 510 3.02 15.93 15.70
N ASP A 511 4.00 16.56 15.03
CA ASP A 511 3.72 17.57 13.99
C ASP A 511 3.08 16.94 12.75
N THR A 512 3.54 15.74 12.42
CA THR A 512 2.95 14.89 11.38
C THR A 512 1.56 14.42 11.80
N PHE A 513 1.41 13.91 13.03
CA PHE A 513 0.13 13.40 13.53
C PHE A 513 -0.98 14.47 13.55
N LYS A 514 -0.66 15.70 13.99
CA LYS A 514 -1.61 16.82 14.02
C LYS A 514 -2.21 17.11 12.64
N ARG A 515 -1.38 17.11 11.59
CA ARG A 515 -1.82 17.36 10.21
C ARG A 515 -2.65 16.21 9.67
N LEU A 516 -2.19 14.97 9.82
CA LEU A 516 -2.94 13.78 9.40
C LEU A 516 -4.30 13.68 10.08
N ARG A 517 -4.38 14.04 11.37
CA ARG A 517 -5.65 14.09 12.12
C ARG A 517 -6.64 15.08 11.52
N VAL A 518 -6.17 16.26 11.09
CA VAL A 518 -7.03 17.24 10.39
C VAL A 518 -7.52 16.67 9.07
N LEU A 519 -6.63 16.07 8.28
CA LEU A 519 -6.99 15.47 6.98
C LEU A 519 -8.00 14.33 7.11
N GLN A 520 -7.84 13.47 8.12
CA GLN A 520 -8.75 12.35 8.40
C GLN A 520 -10.14 12.82 8.87
N GLY A 521 -10.21 14.04 9.43
CA GLY A 521 -11.45 14.69 9.84
C GLY A 521 -12.21 15.39 8.70
N PHE A 522 -11.63 15.54 7.51
CA PHE A 522 -12.34 16.16 6.39
C PHE A 522 -13.45 15.26 5.86
N THR A 523 -14.65 15.82 5.69
CA THR A 523 -15.84 15.14 5.17
C THR A 523 -16.46 15.88 3.98
N ASP A 524 -15.67 16.70 3.28
CA ASP A 524 -16.11 17.48 2.13
C ASP A 524 -16.57 16.59 0.96
N SER A 525 -17.39 17.16 0.07
CA SER A 525 -17.90 16.50 -1.15
C SER A 525 -16.79 15.96 -2.05
N TYR A 526 -15.68 16.71 -2.19
CA TYR A 526 -14.54 16.35 -3.04
C TYR A 526 -13.55 15.35 -2.41
N THR A 527 -13.81 14.84 -1.21
CA THR A 527 -12.97 13.81 -0.59
C THR A 527 -13.46 12.43 -1.01
N ASN A 528 -12.58 11.67 -1.65
CA ASN A 528 -12.90 10.38 -2.27
C ASN A 528 -12.38 9.21 -1.43
N TYR A 529 -12.81 7.98 -1.75
CA TYR A 529 -12.33 6.75 -1.12
C TYR A 529 -10.80 6.63 -1.13
N GLY A 530 -10.17 6.97 -2.26
CA GLY A 530 -8.72 6.97 -2.42
C GLY A 530 -7.97 7.88 -1.43
N ASN A 531 -8.51 9.07 -1.17
CA ASN A 531 -7.91 10.03 -0.24
C ASN A 531 -7.91 9.50 1.20
N TYR A 532 -9.04 8.95 1.65
CA TYR A 532 -9.13 8.33 2.98
C TYR A 532 -8.17 7.14 3.13
N MET A 533 -8.02 6.33 2.08
CA MET A 533 -7.09 5.21 2.06
C MET A 533 -5.64 5.67 2.24
N ALA A 534 -5.21 6.70 1.49
CA ALA A 534 -3.86 7.25 1.63
C ALA A 534 -3.61 7.82 3.04
N ILE A 535 -4.54 8.62 3.57
CA ILE A 535 -4.43 9.25 4.89
C ILE A 535 -4.44 8.20 6.02
N ASN A 536 -5.34 7.22 5.96
CA ASN A 536 -5.40 6.16 6.97
C ASN A 536 -4.14 5.28 6.94
N THR A 537 -3.61 4.99 5.75
CA THR A 537 -2.32 4.28 5.61
C THR A 537 -1.17 5.09 6.20
N ALA A 538 -1.13 6.40 5.94
CA ALA A 538 -0.14 7.32 6.51
C ALA A 538 -0.19 7.36 8.05
N LEU A 539 -1.40 7.45 8.62
CA LEU A 539 -1.61 7.34 10.08
C LEU A 539 -1.09 6.01 10.64
N GLY A 540 -1.29 4.92 9.91
CA GLY A 540 -0.77 3.59 10.27
C GLY A 540 0.75 3.52 10.26
N PHE A 541 1.39 4.05 9.21
CA PHE A 541 2.85 4.06 9.07
C PHE A 541 3.54 4.89 10.16
N LEU A 542 2.95 6.01 10.57
CA LEU A 542 3.49 6.84 11.65
C LEU A 542 3.65 6.07 12.97
N PHE A 543 2.78 5.09 13.22
CA PHE A 543 2.78 4.23 14.41
C PHE A 543 2.98 2.75 14.05
N LEU A 544 3.80 2.49 13.03
CA LEU A 544 4.08 1.15 12.52
C LEU A 544 4.46 0.19 13.65
N GLY A 545 3.75 -0.92 13.75
CA GLY A 545 3.96 -1.91 14.79
C GLY A 545 3.82 -1.38 16.24
N GLY A 546 3.06 -0.30 16.46
CA GLY A 546 2.99 0.35 17.77
C GLY A 546 4.30 1.04 18.18
N GLY A 547 5.12 1.42 17.20
CA GLY A 547 6.45 2.01 17.38
C GLY A 547 7.59 1.00 17.39
N GLN A 548 7.30 -0.29 17.23
CA GLN A 548 8.30 -1.35 17.35
C GLN A 548 8.93 -1.80 16.01
N GLN A 549 8.36 -1.33 14.90
CA GLN A 549 8.70 -1.77 13.56
C GLN A 549 9.10 -0.59 12.67
N ALA A 550 9.95 -0.88 11.69
CA ALA A 550 10.50 0.07 10.75
C ALA A 550 10.51 -0.51 9.32
N PHE A 551 10.67 0.36 8.32
CA PHE A 551 10.83 -0.06 6.94
C PHE A 551 12.29 -0.43 6.61
N LYS A 552 12.45 -1.50 5.84
CA LYS A 552 13.73 -1.98 5.30
C LYS A 552 14.22 -1.07 4.18
N SER A 553 15.53 -0.83 4.14
CA SER A 553 16.22 -0.16 3.04
C SER A 553 16.66 -1.14 1.93
N SER A 554 16.34 -2.43 2.02
CA SER A 554 16.69 -3.43 0.99
C SER A 554 16.02 -3.15 -0.35
N ASN A 555 16.60 -3.63 -1.45
CA ASN A 555 16.06 -3.41 -2.79
C ASN A 555 14.63 -3.94 -2.93
N PHE A 556 14.36 -5.15 -2.43
CA PHE A 556 13.01 -5.70 -2.41
C PHE A 556 12.08 -4.98 -1.44
N GLY A 557 12.59 -4.53 -0.28
CA GLY A 557 11.83 -3.70 0.65
C GLY A 557 11.34 -2.41 0.00
N ILE A 558 12.22 -1.72 -0.74
CA ILE A 558 11.86 -0.50 -1.47
C ILE A 558 10.88 -0.81 -2.60
N ALA A 559 11.11 -1.88 -3.38
CA ALA A 559 10.24 -2.21 -4.50
C ALA A 559 8.82 -2.63 -4.07
N SER A 560 8.71 -3.42 -3.00
CA SER A 560 7.42 -3.78 -2.39
C SER A 560 6.71 -2.57 -1.77
N LEU A 561 7.46 -1.67 -1.12
CA LEU A 561 6.94 -0.42 -0.60
C LEU A 561 6.36 0.46 -1.72
N ILE A 562 7.13 0.71 -2.79
CA ILE A 562 6.71 1.53 -3.93
C ILE A 562 5.47 0.92 -4.61
N THR A 563 5.42 -0.41 -4.75
CA THR A 563 4.24 -1.12 -5.28
C THR A 563 3.01 -0.85 -4.42
N SER A 564 3.16 -0.87 -3.09
CA SER A 564 2.06 -0.61 -2.17
C SER A 564 1.58 0.85 -2.19
N ILE A 565 2.50 1.81 -2.34
CA ILE A 565 2.21 3.24 -2.30
C ILE A 565 2.04 3.86 -3.69
N TYR A 566 1.83 3.04 -4.72
CA TYR A 566 1.64 3.51 -6.10
C TYR A 566 0.66 4.70 -6.14
N PRO A 567 1.09 5.87 -6.64
CA PRO A 567 0.50 7.16 -6.26
C PRO A 567 -0.90 7.43 -6.85
N VAL A 568 -1.39 6.56 -7.74
CA VAL A 568 -2.74 6.68 -8.31
C VAL A 568 -3.75 5.97 -7.40
N TYR A 569 -4.60 6.75 -6.74
CA TYR A 569 -5.69 6.24 -5.90
C TYR A 569 -7.05 6.36 -6.62
N ASN A 570 -7.97 5.41 -6.39
CA ASN A 570 -9.27 5.38 -7.06
C ASN A 570 -10.12 6.61 -6.72
N ILE A 571 -10.65 7.26 -7.77
CA ILE A 571 -11.39 8.53 -7.71
C ILE A 571 -12.91 8.32 -7.56
N ASN A 572 -13.42 7.08 -7.63
CA ASN A 572 -14.86 6.80 -7.66
C ASN A 572 -15.60 7.45 -6.48
N ASN A 573 -16.37 8.49 -6.80
CA ASN A 573 -17.37 9.06 -5.92
C ASN A 573 -18.65 8.29 -6.09
N SER A 574 -19.10 7.64 -5.02
CA SER A 574 -20.49 7.22 -4.90
C SER A 574 -21.36 8.47 -4.72
N SER A 575 -21.65 9.15 -5.82
CA SER A 575 -22.70 10.16 -5.91
C SER A 575 -23.21 10.14 -7.34
N SER A 576 -24.28 9.39 -7.54
CA SER A 576 -25.24 9.62 -8.62
C SER A 576 -25.74 11.06 -8.50
N GLU A 577 -25.06 12.01 -9.15
CA GLU A 577 -25.68 13.29 -9.48
C GLU A 577 -26.58 13.04 -10.69
N ASN A 578 -27.86 12.77 -10.40
CA ASN A 578 -28.91 13.10 -11.36
C ASN A 578 -28.89 14.61 -11.56
N GLY A 579 -28.42 15.04 -12.71
CA GLY A 579 -28.47 16.42 -13.16
C GLY A 579 -28.09 16.50 -14.62
N ASN A 580 -29.10 16.58 -15.48
CA ASN A 580 -28.98 17.03 -16.86
C ASN A 580 -27.85 18.04 -17.04
N ASN A 581 -26.88 17.76 -17.91
CA ASN A 581 -26.38 18.74 -18.86
C ASN A 581 -25.55 18.06 -19.97
N GLY A 582 -25.80 18.53 -21.19
CA GLY A 582 -25.49 17.88 -22.45
C GLY A 582 -24.01 17.69 -22.77
N GLY A 583 -23.76 16.59 -23.47
CA GLY A 583 -22.45 16.23 -24.04
C GLY A 583 -22.56 14.99 -24.92
N VAL A 584 -23.34 15.09 -25.99
CA VAL A 584 -23.41 14.23 -27.19
C VAL A 584 -22.91 12.78 -27.03
N THR A 585 -23.82 11.89 -26.63
CA THR A 585 -23.70 10.45 -26.92
C THR A 585 -24.31 10.19 -28.29
N ASN A 586 -23.49 9.74 -29.24
CA ASN A 586 -24.00 9.21 -30.50
C ASN A 586 -24.81 7.94 -30.21
N ASN A 587 -26.10 8.01 -30.54
CA ASN A 587 -27.03 6.90 -30.55
C ASN A 587 -26.53 5.80 -31.48
N ASN A 588 -26.43 4.58 -30.97
CA ASN A 588 -26.96 3.41 -31.64
C ASN A 588 -27.40 2.41 -30.59
N ASN A 589 -28.71 2.44 -30.31
CA ASN A 589 -29.43 1.42 -29.59
C ASN A 589 -29.36 0.11 -30.38
N ASN A 590 -28.93 -0.96 -29.72
CA ASN A 590 -29.60 -2.24 -29.87
C ASN A 590 -29.70 -2.89 -28.49
N ASN A 591 -30.93 -2.87 -27.98
CA ASN A 591 -31.38 -3.59 -26.80
C ASN A 591 -31.12 -5.09 -26.99
N ASN A 592 -30.39 -5.70 -26.05
CA ASN A 592 -30.68 -7.06 -25.61
C ASN A 592 -30.41 -7.17 -24.11
N ASN A 593 -31.47 -7.55 -23.41
CA ASN A 593 -31.52 -7.77 -21.98
C ASN A 593 -30.68 -8.98 -21.55
N ASN A 594 -30.31 -8.94 -20.26
CA ASN A 594 -29.95 -10.03 -19.36
C ASN A 594 -28.46 -10.38 -19.21
N ASN A 595 -28.02 -10.31 -17.94
CA ASN A 595 -26.79 -10.84 -17.35
C ASN A 595 -25.48 -10.17 -17.74
N ASN A 596 -25.11 -9.06 -17.09
CA ASN A 596 -23.71 -8.61 -16.99
C ASN A 596 -23.43 -7.89 -15.66
N ASN A 597 -23.49 -8.64 -14.55
CA ASN A 597 -23.03 -8.20 -13.22
C ASN A 597 -21.49 -8.29 -13.03
N ASN A 598 -20.71 -8.44 -14.11
CA ASN A 598 -19.26 -8.67 -14.05
C ASN A 598 -18.40 -7.51 -14.62
N ASN A 599 -18.99 -6.40 -15.06
CA ASN A 599 -18.26 -5.28 -15.70
C ASN A 599 -17.94 -4.09 -14.79
N SER A 600 -18.02 -4.25 -13.47
CA SER A 600 -17.59 -3.22 -12.49
C SER A 600 -16.07 -3.15 -12.27
N ASN A 601 -15.27 -3.94 -13.00
CA ASN A 601 -13.79 -3.94 -12.92
C ASN A 601 -13.12 -2.95 -13.90
N SER A 602 -13.86 -2.13 -14.64
CA SER A 602 -13.34 -1.43 -15.83
C SER A 602 -12.36 -0.29 -15.57
N ASN A 603 -12.28 0.27 -14.34
CA ASN A 603 -11.46 1.47 -14.06
C ASN A 603 -10.42 1.31 -12.93
N GLU A 604 -10.13 0.09 -12.47
CA GLU A 604 -9.11 -0.12 -11.45
C GLU A 604 -7.69 -0.05 -12.07
N ILE A 605 -7.00 1.08 -11.88
CA ILE A 605 -5.62 1.29 -12.37
C ILE A 605 -4.60 0.50 -11.54
N HIS A 606 -4.88 0.26 -10.26
CA HIS A 606 -3.99 -0.46 -9.37
C HIS A 606 -4.78 -1.39 -8.47
N LEU A 607 -4.41 -2.68 -8.47
CA LEU A 607 -5.10 -3.71 -7.71
C LEU A 607 -5.04 -3.41 -6.19
N GLN A 608 -6.19 -3.22 -5.54
CA GLN A 608 -6.25 -2.82 -4.13
C GLN A 608 -5.57 -3.79 -3.17
N ALA A 609 -5.49 -5.09 -3.49
CA ALA A 609 -4.78 -6.08 -2.69
C ALA A 609 -3.29 -5.74 -2.49
N LEU A 610 -2.67 -5.07 -3.47
CA LEU A 610 -1.27 -4.69 -3.44
C LEU A 610 -0.99 -3.57 -2.43
N ARG A 611 -2.02 -2.86 -1.95
CA ARG A 611 -1.90 -1.84 -0.89
C ARG A 611 -1.45 -2.41 0.46
N HIS A 612 -1.36 -3.73 0.61
CA HIS A 612 -0.80 -4.39 1.79
C HIS A 612 0.65 -4.85 1.60
N PHE A 613 1.26 -4.65 0.42
CA PHE A 613 2.62 -5.12 0.13
C PHE A 613 3.69 -4.39 0.95
N TRP A 614 3.37 -3.22 1.51
CA TRP A 614 4.23 -2.57 2.51
C TRP A 614 4.57 -3.53 3.67
N ALA A 615 3.73 -4.52 3.99
CA ALA A 615 4.05 -5.49 5.03
C ALA A 615 5.34 -6.29 4.72
N LEU A 616 5.66 -6.54 3.45
CA LEU A 616 6.87 -7.25 3.02
C LEU A 616 8.15 -6.42 3.21
N SER A 617 8.02 -5.10 3.36
CA SER A 617 9.12 -4.17 3.59
C SER A 617 9.32 -3.81 5.06
N VAL A 618 8.61 -4.46 6.00
CA VAL A 618 8.71 -4.17 7.45
C VAL A 618 9.62 -5.14 8.18
N GLU A 619 10.41 -4.60 9.11
CA GLU A 619 11.24 -5.33 10.08
C GLU A 619 11.07 -4.82 11.52
N PRO A 620 11.30 -5.66 12.53
CA PRO A 620 11.44 -5.18 13.91
C PRO A 620 12.77 -4.44 14.07
N ARG A 621 12.73 -3.19 14.53
CA ARG A 621 13.93 -2.35 14.78
C ARG A 621 13.93 -1.71 16.18
N CYS A 622 13.02 -2.12 17.05
CA CYS A 622 12.94 -1.62 18.42
C CYS A 622 13.71 -2.52 19.37
N LEU A 623 14.72 -1.95 20.02
CA LEU A 623 15.45 -2.58 21.12
C LEU A 623 14.60 -2.49 22.40
N ILE A 624 14.23 -3.64 22.97
CA ILE A 624 13.45 -3.72 24.20
C ILE A 624 14.38 -4.19 25.31
N ILE A 625 14.68 -3.31 26.27
CA ILE A 625 15.46 -3.65 27.46
C ILE A 625 14.49 -4.07 28.55
N ARG A 626 14.79 -5.17 29.24
CA ARG A 626 14.00 -5.68 30.36
C ARG A 626 14.89 -5.83 31.58
N ASP A 627 14.29 -5.58 32.75
CA ASP A 627 14.91 -5.95 34.01
C ASP A 627 15.06 -7.48 34.09
N VAL A 628 16.24 -7.94 34.50
CA VAL A 628 16.57 -9.36 34.65
C VAL A 628 15.69 -10.03 35.70
N ILE A 629 15.33 -9.30 36.77
CA ILE A 629 14.56 -9.85 37.88
C ILE A 629 13.06 -9.82 37.58
N THR A 630 12.51 -8.65 37.27
CA THR A 630 11.05 -8.49 37.07
C THR A 630 10.58 -8.88 35.68
N LYS A 631 11.48 -8.97 34.69
CA LYS A 631 11.16 -9.16 33.25
C LYS A 631 10.29 -8.06 32.63
N GLU A 632 10.08 -6.97 33.35
CA GLU A 632 9.33 -5.81 32.86
C GLU A 632 10.21 -4.97 31.94
N PRO A 633 9.65 -4.40 30.85
CA PRO A 633 10.38 -3.50 29.98
C PRO A 633 10.69 -2.18 30.69
N LEU A 634 11.90 -1.66 30.48
CA LEU A 634 12.39 -0.42 31.07
C LEU A 634 12.80 0.57 29.97
N LYS A 635 12.74 1.86 30.31
CA LYS A 635 13.26 2.94 29.47
C LYS A 635 14.62 3.36 30.02
N ILE A 636 15.67 3.16 29.23
CA ILE A 636 17.06 3.45 29.57
C ILE A 636 17.68 4.21 28.39
N ASP A 637 18.58 5.14 28.69
CA ASP A 637 19.31 5.90 27.67
C ASP A 637 20.42 5.04 27.08
N VAL A 638 20.49 4.98 25.75
CA VAL A 638 21.45 4.18 24.99
C VAL A 638 22.17 5.08 23.99
N LEU A 639 23.50 5.02 23.97
CA LEU A 639 24.33 5.70 22.98
C LEU A 639 24.57 4.78 21.78
N ILE A 640 24.27 5.29 20.59
CA ILE A 640 24.43 4.57 19.32
C ILE A 640 25.35 5.38 18.42
N GLU A 641 26.43 4.75 17.96
CA GLU A 641 27.32 5.33 16.94
C GLU A 641 26.83 4.91 15.55
N LEU A 642 26.54 5.91 14.70
CA LEU A 642 26.07 5.70 13.34
C LEU A 642 27.18 6.00 12.32
N ASN A 643 27.23 5.22 11.24
CA ASN A 643 27.99 5.51 10.03
C ASN A 643 27.45 6.76 9.31
N HIS A 644 28.23 7.29 8.37
CA HIS A 644 27.83 8.41 7.51
C HIS A 644 26.53 8.15 6.72
N ASP A 645 26.19 6.88 6.46
CA ASP A 645 24.96 6.47 5.76
C ASP A 645 23.77 6.14 6.70
N GLY A 646 23.98 6.21 8.03
CA GLY A 646 22.96 5.93 9.04
C GLY A 646 22.91 4.48 9.53
N ASP A 647 23.84 3.63 9.10
CA ASP A 647 23.98 2.25 9.58
C ASP A 647 24.71 2.21 10.94
N ILE A 648 24.38 1.27 11.82
CA ILE A 648 24.93 1.23 13.19
C ILE A 648 26.36 0.66 13.14
N LEU A 649 27.35 1.44 13.59
CA LEU A 649 28.75 1.01 13.68
C LEU A 649 29.01 0.20 14.94
N LYS A 650 28.57 0.74 16.09
CA LYS A 650 28.68 0.18 17.44
C LYS A 650 27.61 0.81 18.33
N SER A 651 27.01 0.04 19.23
CA SER A 651 26.25 0.57 20.37
C SER A 651 27.16 0.52 21.59
N ASN A 652 27.64 1.68 22.06
CA ASN A 652 28.53 1.76 23.21
C ASN A 652 27.85 2.52 24.37
N GLU A 653 28.08 1.97 25.57
CA GLU A 653 27.92 2.58 26.88
C GLU A 653 26.49 2.97 27.31
N TYR A 654 25.96 2.16 28.24
CA TYR A 654 24.96 2.60 29.20
C TYR A 654 25.56 3.71 30.07
N VAL A 655 24.88 4.85 30.18
CA VAL A 655 25.23 5.88 31.16
C VAL A 655 24.18 5.82 32.26
N ASP A 656 24.31 4.86 33.17
CA ASP A 656 23.59 4.92 34.44
C ASP A 656 24.47 4.43 35.60
N GLN A 657 24.57 5.23 36.66
CA GLN A 657 25.54 5.03 37.76
C GLN A 657 25.20 3.84 38.69
N TYR A 658 24.14 3.10 38.41
CA TYR A 658 23.55 2.11 39.33
C TYR A 658 23.54 0.66 38.83
N TYR A 659 23.76 0.42 37.54
CA TYR A 659 23.77 -0.91 36.94
C TYR A 659 25.04 -1.07 36.10
N GLY A 660 25.78 -2.17 36.29
CA GLY A 660 27.13 -2.35 35.75
C GLY A 660 27.24 -2.20 34.22
N ASN A 661 28.45 -1.86 33.75
CA ASN A 661 28.75 -1.63 32.35
C ASN A 661 28.91 -2.95 31.58
N ASP A 662 27.96 -3.30 30.73
CA ASP A 662 28.11 -4.36 29.72
C ASP A 662 28.09 -3.76 28.30
N SER A 663 29.10 -4.10 27.49
CA SER A 663 29.19 -3.72 26.08
C SER A 663 28.63 -4.82 25.17
N ILE A 664 27.68 -4.48 24.30
CA ILE A 664 27.14 -5.41 23.29
C ILE A 664 27.76 -5.04 21.94
N ASN A 665 28.67 -5.87 21.43
CA ASN A 665 29.10 -5.80 20.04
C ASN A 665 28.01 -6.46 19.17
N LEU A 666 27.29 -5.64 18.40
CA LEU A 666 26.41 -6.13 17.34
C LEU A 666 27.28 -6.38 16.10
N GLU A 667 27.83 -7.59 15.96
CA GLU A 667 28.23 -8.06 14.64
C GLU A 667 26.94 -8.24 13.81
N GLU A 668 26.97 -7.74 12.57
CA GLU A 668 25.90 -7.97 11.61
C GLU A 668 25.64 -9.49 11.53
N ALA A 669 24.49 -9.93 12.05
CA ALA A 669 23.96 -11.23 11.68
C ALA A 669 23.64 -11.14 10.18
N GLY A 670 24.59 -11.57 9.34
CA GLY A 670 24.43 -11.62 7.91
C GLY A 670 23.15 -12.38 7.56
N ASP A 671 22.47 -11.91 6.52
CA ASP A 671 21.20 -12.44 5.98
C ASP A 671 21.27 -13.94 5.56
N ASP A 672 22.39 -14.64 5.79
CA ASP A 672 22.64 -16.01 5.31
C ASP A 672 22.56 -17.13 6.38
N ASP A 673 22.49 -16.82 7.68
CA ASP A 673 22.36 -17.87 8.74
C ASP A 673 20.90 -18.24 9.08
N PHE A 674 19.92 -17.66 8.39
CA PHE A 674 18.50 -18.04 8.52
C PHE A 674 18.06 -19.17 7.57
N TYR A 675 18.98 -19.73 6.76
CA TYR A 675 18.68 -20.77 5.78
C TYR A 675 19.79 -21.84 5.65
N ARG A 676 20.11 -22.53 6.75
CA ARG A 676 20.70 -23.88 6.68
C ARG A 676 20.01 -24.79 7.69
N ASP A 677 18.98 -25.49 7.24
CA ASP A 677 18.54 -26.71 7.90
C ASP A 677 19.57 -27.80 7.61
N ASP A 678 20.12 -28.36 8.69
CA ASP A 678 20.98 -29.53 8.73
C ASP A 678 20.25 -30.75 8.13
N TYR A 679 20.39 -30.94 6.82
CA TYR A 679 20.28 -32.27 6.21
C TYR A 679 21.66 -32.90 6.22
N ASN A 680 22.00 -33.60 7.31
CA ASN A 680 22.83 -34.81 7.31
C ASN A 680 23.01 -35.31 8.75
N ASN A 681 22.07 -36.13 9.22
CA ASN A 681 22.39 -37.10 10.25
C ASN A 681 21.51 -38.36 10.09
N GLU A 682 21.84 -39.14 9.06
CA GLU A 682 21.50 -40.56 9.00
C GLU A 682 22.76 -41.37 8.71
N GLY A 683 23.02 -42.36 9.55
CA GLY A 683 23.64 -43.63 9.14
C GLY A 683 25.18 -43.67 9.07
N GLY A 684 25.81 -44.03 10.20
CA GLY A 684 27.25 -44.35 10.24
C GLY A 684 27.58 -45.41 11.29
N ASN A 685 26.90 -46.55 11.25
CA ASN A 685 27.27 -47.73 12.04
C ASN A 685 28.35 -48.53 11.29
N SER A 686 29.61 -48.48 11.73
CA SER A 686 30.57 -49.59 11.57
C SER A 686 31.86 -49.38 12.36
N GLY A 687 32.17 -50.34 13.23
CA GLY A 687 33.47 -51.02 13.20
C GLY A 687 34.64 -50.47 14.03
N THR A 688 34.87 -51.13 15.18
CA THR A 688 36.16 -51.65 15.66
C THR A 688 37.31 -50.68 15.98
N ARG A 689 37.78 -50.72 17.23
CA ARG A 689 39.13 -51.21 17.54
C ARG A 689 39.33 -51.49 19.04
N ASP A 690 39.94 -52.64 19.25
CA ASP A 690 40.56 -53.14 20.48
C ASP A 690 41.63 -52.18 21.01
N GLU A 691 41.62 -51.91 22.32
CA GLU A 691 42.56 -52.40 23.37
C GLU A 691 42.31 -51.65 24.68
#